data_AF-W7X4N4-F1
#
_entry.id   AF-W7X4N4-F1
#
_cell.length_a   1.000
_cell.length_b   1.000
_cell.length_c   1.000
_cell.angle_alpha   90.00
_cell.angle_beta   90.00
_cell.angle_gamma   90.00
#
_symmetry.space_group_name_H-M   'P 1'
#
loop_
_entity.id
_entity.type
_entity.pdbx_description
1 polymer ?
#
loop_
_entity_poly.entity_id
_entity_poly.type
_entity_poly.pdbx_seq_one_letter_code
_entity_poly.pdbx_strand_id
1 'polypeptide(L)'
;MDGGALFLDPQSAIFDLSFNQCNFSDIYSNSSNSKALSIGQSQLIQQSQQNHIILIGIKILNAFGGTNSAFLNAIKCNLTIQSMAVTHNQQFQVLNLFNEIKYDQLTTFQLQNSEVTINQLNFSNLNIPTSSSPLLMSATSSNVTIQNSIVEKNNFTLSLIDFIQGQLTIQNTKFQNIHQSIPKSRIIEESTQNNQGSFNSLIRITNSQLKINQNSVFNSISCLYNCQGSSILSQQSTLIVQDCRFIDSQSSNGGQFSVVGLNSINNIIENTYFINNEVNKDGGAFYLQTSQQDVFQLNFINSKFTLNKASQGYGGAIYIISQAQNTQQQNILLTNTLIYQNSALVAGGIFNQGINPILDKNSQIHNNIADYYGTDKFSYPQELYLINQNKFKVNSNSNQAKVILDKFKSGDTLPDIIFQLRDFKEITLIGKPGQVSFIEFTSDSIKIFNSNTQSYEQNYSYPIQVNFRECNKGEIISSYNNNFQECQTCDEGKYSLDFSGCYSCPSGGECTRGVILLKQGFWREEQYSSDIIECTNRLENCIGNSYGNAVCIEGNIGPLCEECDVYGTYWKTSYTKKNKFECIKCKEQTYNLWKLFLSILWIFFAVYLTVRRDKKNQRLRLIVNAFYKKNVYTFMDRQKTLLYEQKSKIYMKIFVNYIQIASAAVSFNLNIGAYVIDAISYLGVPISTSIDYLECLIKDLNSDIPLIYLKLIVSILCPLAILLVYLVYEVIIQKCYYKSTRLFSYSVYTASIFLFLYVQPDLVSQMIGLLSCRKIMNTDYILINMNYQCYTDTYKFYSIALVLPFLILCTIVLPAFLFIQIYISQRRHGLNDVKINLKYGFLFQEYKDSVYFWEIIKIIQKIVIIILLNFYSQVVMVKGILIYLVILFYGVLSNKYKPYQQDQLNKIDNYSTQICAFTILLCVFINNNQYNYLKIGCFIIIVLINSFFIIYIALRILKDKYNQVINLLFKVFEKYPSIQKYFKQRKIKINPALKQKIRSSLKEFAKLNQNQIKEMLSSIRNTKTTQQNQQENDNQLNSKQDQENIFLQDLSPTKQLDSIPNSHRQMLSIETDSSNFNTQMINSQTERLYASFKPKSMLSVEQKHLTNSQKPINVKFKISYLQAHSGDIQEDSQNKENSIGNQIEDNQKQNVTENSQFKEVYQKGYSETIQNEIELIKNSQIKDGSQSEQIKIYQNI
;
A
#
# COMPACT_ATOMS: atom_id res chain seq x y z
N MET A 1 -0.13 -24.84 -27.37
CA MET A 1 0.86 -25.02 -26.29
C MET A 1 1.53 -26.39 -26.34
N ASP A 2 1.14 -27.25 -27.28
CA ASP A 2 0.99 -28.68 -27.00
C ASP A 2 2.07 -29.55 -27.68
N GLY A 3 3.14 -28.92 -28.17
CA GLY A 3 4.24 -29.58 -28.89
C GLY A 3 4.92 -28.63 -29.86
N GLY A 4 6.00 -27.96 -29.41
CA GLY A 4 6.79 -27.03 -30.23
C GLY A 4 7.68 -27.70 -31.29
N ALA A 5 8.02 -28.97 -31.08
CA ALA A 5 8.74 -29.83 -32.03
C ALA A 5 7.92 -31.06 -32.43
N LEU A 6 7.12 -31.63 -31.51
CA LEU A 6 6.18 -32.71 -31.80
C LEU A 6 4.99 -32.70 -30.85
N PHE A 7 3.79 -32.89 -31.40
CA PHE A 7 2.57 -33.22 -30.67
C PHE A 7 1.98 -34.51 -31.24
N LEU A 8 1.65 -35.48 -30.37
CA LEU A 8 0.96 -36.71 -30.73
C LEU A 8 -0.16 -37.01 -29.71
N ASP A 9 -1.41 -36.78 -30.11
CA ASP A 9 -2.58 -37.41 -29.49
C ASP A 9 -3.04 -38.57 -30.40
N PRO A 10 -2.83 -39.83 -30.00
CA PRO A 10 -3.16 -41.00 -30.82
C PRO A 10 -4.66 -41.36 -30.80
N GLN A 11 -5.48 -40.65 -30.02
CA GLN A 11 -6.88 -41.01 -29.75
C GLN A 11 -7.01 -42.47 -29.30
N SER A 12 -7.53 -43.38 -30.13
CA SER A 12 -7.72 -44.80 -29.81
C SER A 12 -6.65 -45.74 -30.38
N ALA A 13 -5.58 -45.21 -30.99
CA ALA A 13 -4.47 -46.00 -31.51
C ALA A 13 -3.42 -46.28 -30.42
N ILE A 14 -2.78 -47.46 -30.52
CA ILE A 14 -1.54 -47.78 -29.82
C ILE A 14 -0.42 -47.69 -30.85
N PHE A 15 0.69 -47.05 -30.51
CA PHE A 15 1.86 -46.98 -31.39
C PHE A 15 3.16 -47.04 -30.61
N ASP A 16 4.18 -47.59 -31.28
CA ASP A 16 5.56 -47.62 -30.81
C ASP A 16 6.34 -46.49 -31.50
N LEU A 17 7.02 -45.65 -30.73
CA LEU A 17 7.84 -44.56 -31.26
C LEU A 17 9.25 -44.61 -30.65
N SER A 18 10.27 -44.74 -31.51
CA SER A 18 11.67 -44.64 -31.09
C SER A 18 12.35 -43.38 -31.66
N PHE A 19 13.05 -42.67 -30.79
CA PHE A 19 14.02 -41.64 -31.15
C PHE A 19 15.41 -42.20 -30.85
N ASN A 20 16.25 -42.29 -31.87
CA ASN A 20 17.57 -42.90 -31.77
C ASN A 20 18.64 -41.86 -32.20
N GLN A 21 19.60 -41.59 -31.31
CA GLN A 21 20.72 -40.68 -31.53
C GLN A 21 20.33 -39.22 -31.89
N CYS A 22 19.18 -38.75 -31.42
CA CYS A 22 18.69 -37.40 -31.72
C CYS A 22 19.33 -36.34 -30.80
N ASN A 23 19.81 -35.24 -31.38
CA ASN A 23 20.37 -34.09 -30.67
C ASN A 23 19.42 -32.88 -30.76
N PHE A 24 18.92 -32.43 -29.61
CA PHE A 24 18.02 -31.30 -29.45
C PHE A 24 18.79 -30.11 -28.85
N SER A 25 19.15 -29.14 -29.69
CA SER A 25 19.88 -27.94 -29.27
C SER A 25 19.03 -26.68 -29.36
N ASP A 26 19.16 -25.79 -28.38
CA ASP A 26 18.68 -24.39 -28.42
C ASP A 26 17.16 -24.28 -28.59
N ILE A 27 16.43 -24.96 -27.70
CA ILE A 27 14.95 -24.96 -27.64
C ILE A 27 14.46 -23.78 -26.80
N TYR A 28 13.57 -22.96 -27.37
CA TYR A 28 12.94 -21.81 -26.70
C TYR A 28 11.42 -21.89 -26.79
N SER A 29 10.74 -22.09 -25.65
CA SER A 29 9.29 -22.33 -25.59
C SER A 29 8.55 -21.12 -25.01
N ASN A 30 8.23 -20.16 -25.88
CA ASN A 30 7.92 -18.75 -25.51
C ASN A 30 6.58 -18.49 -24.80
N SER A 31 5.75 -19.50 -24.54
CA SER A 31 4.51 -19.36 -23.75
C SER A 31 4.58 -20.19 -22.48
N SER A 32 3.85 -19.80 -21.43
CA SER A 32 3.61 -20.67 -20.27
C SER A 32 2.90 -21.97 -20.68
N ASN A 33 3.05 -22.99 -19.82
CA ASN A 33 2.56 -24.37 -19.98
C ASN A 33 3.01 -25.09 -21.26
N SER A 34 3.97 -24.55 -22.02
CA SER A 34 4.34 -25.07 -23.35
C SER A 34 5.20 -26.33 -23.28
N LYS A 35 4.94 -27.28 -24.18
CA LYS A 35 5.68 -28.56 -24.28
C LYS A 35 6.50 -28.58 -25.56
N ALA A 36 7.74 -29.07 -25.52
CA ALA A 36 8.55 -29.24 -26.74
C ALA A 36 8.14 -30.51 -27.51
N LEU A 37 8.10 -31.63 -26.80
CA LEU A 37 7.51 -32.90 -27.19
C LEU A 37 6.33 -33.18 -26.26
N SER A 38 5.14 -33.45 -26.80
CA SER A 38 4.00 -33.92 -26.01
C SER A 38 3.38 -35.14 -26.67
N ILE A 39 3.26 -36.22 -25.90
CA ILE A 39 2.73 -37.50 -26.36
C ILE A 39 1.74 -37.98 -25.31
N GLY A 40 0.47 -38.14 -25.69
CA GLY A 40 -0.55 -38.55 -24.73
C GLY A 40 -1.98 -38.41 -25.23
N GLN A 41 -2.83 -39.30 -24.73
CA GLN A 41 -4.25 -39.37 -25.06
C GLN A 41 -5.03 -38.31 -24.25
N SER A 42 -5.62 -37.30 -24.92
CA SER A 42 -6.30 -36.20 -24.22
C SER A 42 -7.65 -36.58 -23.60
N GLN A 43 -8.22 -37.74 -23.96
CA GLN A 43 -9.56 -38.17 -23.54
C GLN A 43 -9.53 -39.40 -22.62
N LEU A 44 -10.50 -39.44 -21.70
CA LEU A 44 -10.69 -40.52 -20.71
C LEU A 44 -11.37 -41.76 -21.33
N ILE A 45 -10.73 -42.36 -22.33
CA ILE A 45 -11.11 -43.69 -22.84
C ILE A 45 -10.55 -44.76 -21.90
N GLN A 46 -11.37 -45.75 -21.55
CA GLN A 46 -10.97 -46.96 -20.82
C GLN A 46 -10.31 -47.97 -21.76
N GLN A 47 -9.01 -47.83 -21.98
CA GLN A 47 -8.15 -48.88 -22.53
C GLN A 47 -6.98 -49.12 -21.58
N SER A 48 -6.61 -50.39 -21.41
CA SER A 48 -5.56 -50.85 -20.47
C SER A 48 -4.16 -50.88 -21.08
N GLN A 49 -4.00 -50.49 -22.34
CA GLN A 49 -2.74 -50.54 -23.07
C GLN A 49 -2.17 -49.12 -23.23
N GLN A 50 -0.88 -48.97 -22.91
CA GLN A 50 -0.15 -47.71 -22.98
C GLN A 50 0.64 -47.62 -24.31
N ASN A 51 0.93 -46.39 -24.76
CA ASN A 51 1.82 -46.17 -25.91
C ASN A 51 3.28 -46.38 -25.49
N HIS A 52 4.08 -47.07 -26.32
CA HIS A 52 5.47 -47.38 -25.99
C HIS A 52 6.44 -46.41 -26.66
N ILE A 53 7.24 -45.71 -25.86
CA ILE A 53 8.15 -44.66 -26.31
C ILE A 53 9.57 -45.03 -25.92
N ILE A 54 10.51 -45.00 -26.87
CA ILE A 54 11.91 -45.35 -26.64
C ILE A 54 12.81 -44.16 -27.02
N LEU A 55 13.67 -43.74 -26.10
CA LEU A 55 14.59 -42.62 -26.26
C LEU A 55 16.03 -43.11 -26.04
N ILE A 56 16.74 -43.44 -27.12
CA ILE A 56 18.11 -44.00 -27.08
C ILE A 56 19.13 -42.98 -27.56
N GLY A 57 20.15 -42.69 -26.76
CA GLY A 57 21.26 -41.81 -27.16
C GLY A 57 20.85 -40.35 -27.36
N ILE A 58 19.83 -39.88 -26.63
CA ILE A 58 19.30 -38.52 -26.79
C ILE A 58 20.22 -37.51 -26.12
N LYS A 59 20.53 -36.43 -26.84
CA LYS A 59 21.24 -35.27 -26.27
C LYS A 59 20.34 -34.04 -26.27
N ILE A 60 20.28 -33.35 -25.14
CA ILE A 60 19.57 -32.08 -24.97
C ILE A 60 20.60 -31.02 -24.56
N LEU A 61 20.67 -29.93 -25.31
CA LEU A 61 21.55 -28.79 -25.06
C LEU A 61 20.70 -27.51 -25.05
N ASN A 62 20.76 -26.72 -23.99
CA ASN A 62 20.08 -25.40 -23.90
C ASN A 62 18.55 -25.47 -24.17
N ALA A 63 17.74 -25.80 -23.16
CA ALA A 63 16.27 -25.87 -23.29
C ALA A 63 15.55 -24.95 -22.29
N PHE A 64 14.87 -23.91 -22.80
CA PHE A 64 14.25 -22.83 -22.05
C PHE A 64 12.74 -22.71 -22.35
N GLY A 65 11.97 -22.12 -21.44
CA GLY A 65 10.53 -21.93 -21.65
C GLY A 65 9.88 -20.86 -20.78
N GLY A 66 8.56 -20.79 -20.84
CA GLY A 66 7.75 -20.06 -19.87
C GLY A 66 7.51 -20.88 -18.60
N THR A 67 6.74 -20.32 -17.67
CA THR A 67 6.33 -21.03 -16.45
C THR A 67 5.58 -22.33 -16.77
N ASN A 68 5.85 -23.40 -16.01
CA ASN A 68 5.28 -24.75 -16.23
C ASN A 68 5.54 -25.38 -17.62
N SER A 69 6.53 -24.91 -18.37
CA SER A 69 6.94 -25.55 -19.63
C SER A 69 7.74 -26.83 -19.41
N ALA A 70 7.64 -27.81 -20.32
CA ALA A 70 8.41 -29.07 -20.23
C ALA A 70 9.01 -29.54 -21.57
N PHE A 71 10.14 -30.27 -21.54
CA PHE A 71 10.74 -30.84 -22.74
C PHE A 71 9.90 -32.01 -23.24
N LEU A 72 9.72 -33.04 -22.42
CA LEU A 72 8.85 -34.18 -22.72
C LEU A 72 7.66 -34.21 -21.78
N ASN A 73 6.46 -34.19 -22.33
CA ASN A 73 5.21 -34.46 -21.62
C ASN A 73 4.66 -35.82 -22.09
N ALA A 74 4.52 -36.78 -21.18
CA ALA A 74 4.12 -38.16 -21.49
C ALA A 74 2.96 -38.63 -20.59
N ILE A 75 1.78 -38.84 -21.20
CA ILE A 75 0.52 -39.17 -20.50
C ILE A 75 -0.01 -40.54 -20.96
N LYS A 76 -0.17 -41.49 -20.03
CA LYS A 76 -0.50 -42.90 -20.30
C LYS A 76 0.51 -43.60 -21.23
N CYS A 77 1.80 -43.43 -20.95
CA CYS A 77 2.88 -44.00 -21.76
C CYS A 77 3.75 -44.97 -20.96
N ASN A 78 4.27 -46.01 -21.62
CA ASN A 78 5.44 -46.73 -21.17
C ASN A 78 6.67 -46.10 -21.86
N LEU A 79 7.59 -45.53 -21.10
CA LEU A 79 8.70 -44.72 -21.59
C LEU A 79 10.05 -45.31 -21.15
N THR A 80 10.80 -45.85 -22.12
CA THR A 80 12.18 -46.32 -21.92
C THR A 80 13.17 -45.28 -22.40
N ILE A 81 13.98 -44.74 -21.49
CA ILE A 81 15.08 -43.83 -21.77
C ILE A 81 16.41 -44.55 -21.52
N GLN A 82 17.30 -44.55 -22.51
CA GLN A 82 18.62 -45.15 -22.43
C GLN A 82 19.69 -44.20 -22.95
N SER A 83 20.73 -43.96 -22.13
CA SER A 83 21.90 -43.16 -22.48
C SER A 83 21.56 -41.72 -22.90
N MET A 84 20.81 -40.99 -22.06
CA MET A 84 20.43 -39.60 -22.31
C MET A 84 21.42 -38.62 -21.64
N ALA A 85 21.80 -37.55 -22.35
CA ALA A 85 22.62 -36.46 -21.82
C ALA A 85 21.89 -35.12 -21.89
N VAL A 86 21.74 -34.43 -20.77
CA VAL A 86 21.13 -33.09 -20.68
C VAL A 86 22.15 -32.12 -20.10
N THR A 87 22.55 -31.11 -20.88
CA THR A 87 23.52 -30.11 -20.45
C THR A 87 23.18 -28.69 -20.91
N HIS A 88 23.85 -27.70 -20.32
CA HIS A 88 23.78 -26.30 -20.73
C HIS A 88 25.18 -25.73 -20.94
N ASN A 89 25.35 -24.82 -21.91
CA ASN A 89 26.64 -24.22 -22.27
C ASN A 89 26.63 -22.70 -22.09
N GLN A 90 27.55 -22.18 -21.28
CA GLN A 90 27.57 -20.80 -20.77
C GLN A 90 27.95 -19.72 -21.82
N GLN A 91 28.43 -20.10 -23.01
CA GLN A 91 28.85 -19.14 -24.04
C GLN A 91 27.71 -18.53 -24.88
N PHE A 92 26.45 -18.96 -24.68
CA PHE A 92 25.37 -18.55 -25.58
C PHE A 92 24.86 -17.13 -25.31
N GLN A 93 25.19 -16.20 -26.22
CA GLN A 93 24.51 -14.90 -26.28
C GLN A 93 23.12 -15.08 -26.90
N VAL A 94 22.07 -15.02 -26.07
CA VAL A 94 20.70 -14.82 -26.52
C VAL A 94 20.66 -13.59 -27.44
N LEU A 95 20.08 -13.71 -28.64
CA LEU A 95 19.98 -12.58 -29.56
C LEU A 95 19.27 -11.40 -28.88
N ASN A 96 19.84 -10.21 -29.00
CA ASN A 96 19.40 -9.01 -28.28
C ASN A 96 17.92 -8.62 -28.46
N LEU A 97 17.20 -9.19 -29.44
CA LEU A 97 15.74 -9.06 -29.58
C LEU A 97 14.95 -9.70 -28.43
N PHE A 98 15.49 -10.71 -27.74
CA PHE A 98 14.75 -11.48 -26.73
C PHE A 98 14.98 -11.01 -25.28
N ASN A 99 15.80 -9.99 -25.06
CA ASN A 99 16.15 -9.48 -23.72
C ASN A 99 14.96 -8.86 -22.94
N GLU A 100 13.81 -8.63 -23.58
CA GLU A 100 12.58 -8.18 -22.90
C GLU A 100 11.74 -9.34 -22.32
N ILE A 101 12.06 -10.60 -22.66
CA ILE A 101 11.28 -11.78 -22.24
C ILE A 101 12.05 -12.53 -21.15
N LYS A 102 11.37 -12.78 -20.02
CA LYS A 102 11.86 -13.70 -18.99
C LYS A 102 11.63 -15.15 -19.42
N TYR A 103 12.71 -15.89 -19.60
CA TYR A 103 12.69 -17.34 -19.74
C TYR A 103 13.00 -17.99 -18.40
N ASP A 104 12.16 -18.94 -17.99
CA ASP A 104 12.47 -19.91 -16.94
C ASP A 104 13.18 -21.13 -17.59
N GLN A 105 13.82 -21.96 -16.77
CA GLN A 105 14.23 -23.29 -17.25
C GLN A 105 12.99 -24.17 -17.43
N LEU A 106 12.96 -24.91 -18.53
CA LEU A 106 11.88 -25.82 -18.88
C LEU A 106 12.14 -27.21 -18.27
N THR A 107 11.14 -27.78 -17.59
CA THR A 107 11.22 -29.06 -16.86
C THR A 107 11.50 -30.22 -17.83
N THR A 108 12.46 -31.10 -17.53
CA THR A 108 12.87 -32.11 -18.53
C THR A 108 11.78 -33.16 -18.80
N PHE A 109 11.12 -33.67 -17.75
CA PHE A 109 10.06 -34.66 -17.84
C PHE A 109 8.79 -34.22 -17.09
N GLN A 110 7.65 -34.25 -17.76
CA GLN A 110 6.33 -34.19 -17.13
C GLN A 110 5.57 -35.49 -17.41
N LEU A 111 5.18 -36.20 -16.36
CA LEU A 111 4.65 -37.56 -16.42
C LEU A 111 3.29 -37.66 -15.73
N GLN A 112 2.32 -38.33 -16.37
CA GLN A 112 1.01 -38.58 -15.79
C GLN A 112 0.45 -39.94 -16.17
N ASN A 113 0.09 -40.78 -15.19
CA ASN A 113 -0.38 -42.16 -15.38
C ASN A 113 0.56 -43.02 -16.25
N SER A 114 1.88 -42.80 -16.15
CA SER A 114 2.90 -43.38 -17.03
C SER A 114 3.86 -44.30 -16.27
N GLU A 115 4.40 -45.30 -16.96
CA GLU A 115 5.47 -46.18 -16.46
C GLU A 115 6.78 -45.80 -17.16
N VAL A 116 7.85 -45.52 -16.41
CA VAL A 116 9.07 -44.92 -16.97
C VAL A 116 10.33 -45.59 -16.42
N THR A 117 11.21 -46.03 -17.30
CA THR A 117 12.55 -46.51 -16.96
C THR A 117 13.60 -45.60 -17.58
N ILE A 118 14.44 -45.00 -16.74
CA ILE A 118 15.57 -44.13 -17.13
C ILE A 118 16.86 -44.85 -16.76
N ASN A 119 17.66 -45.22 -17.76
CA ASN A 119 18.95 -45.87 -17.58
C ASN A 119 20.06 -45.00 -18.21
N GLN A 120 21.14 -44.77 -17.47
CA GLN A 120 22.29 -43.95 -17.93
C GLN A 120 21.90 -42.50 -18.31
N LEU A 121 21.18 -41.79 -17.45
CA LEU A 121 21.01 -40.35 -17.56
C LEU A 121 22.28 -39.63 -17.05
N ASN A 122 22.78 -38.66 -17.83
CA ASN A 122 23.76 -37.65 -17.39
C ASN A 122 23.09 -36.27 -17.43
N PHE A 123 22.96 -35.63 -16.28
CA PHE A 123 22.21 -34.38 -16.11
C PHE A 123 23.09 -33.34 -15.41
N SER A 124 23.65 -32.36 -16.15
CA SER A 124 24.71 -31.51 -15.59
C SER A 124 24.88 -30.09 -16.14
N ASN A 125 25.44 -29.21 -15.29
CA ASN A 125 25.81 -27.81 -15.56
C ASN A 125 24.63 -26.83 -15.77
N LEU A 126 23.45 -27.14 -15.22
CA LEU A 126 22.24 -26.32 -15.34
C LEU A 126 22.21 -25.20 -14.28
N ASN A 127 22.84 -24.06 -14.59
CA ASN A 127 22.93 -22.89 -13.71
C ASN A 127 21.81 -21.86 -13.97
N ILE A 128 20.73 -21.89 -13.17
CA ILE A 128 19.50 -21.14 -13.45
C ILE A 128 19.20 -20.12 -12.34
N PRO A 129 18.93 -18.83 -12.66
CA PRO A 129 18.71 -17.78 -11.65
C PRO A 129 17.27 -17.71 -11.10
N THR A 130 16.28 -18.22 -11.85
CA THR A 130 14.87 -18.35 -11.44
C THR A 130 14.21 -19.49 -12.22
N SER A 131 13.39 -20.29 -11.53
CA SER A 131 12.45 -21.26 -12.13
C SER A 131 11.23 -21.40 -11.22
N SER A 132 10.06 -21.60 -11.81
CA SER A 132 8.79 -21.86 -11.14
C SER A 132 8.38 -23.35 -11.10
N SER A 133 9.15 -24.24 -11.73
CA SER A 133 8.85 -25.68 -11.84
C SER A 133 10.09 -26.56 -11.58
N PRO A 134 9.92 -27.87 -11.25
CA PRO A 134 11.04 -28.77 -10.97
C PRO A 134 11.95 -28.94 -12.19
N LEU A 135 13.26 -29.02 -11.96
CA LEU A 135 14.26 -28.97 -13.04
C LEU A 135 14.32 -30.27 -13.89
N LEU A 136 14.34 -31.44 -13.24
CA LEU A 136 14.40 -32.74 -13.92
C LEU A 136 13.01 -33.29 -14.19
N MET A 137 12.14 -33.39 -13.18
CA MET A 137 10.90 -34.14 -13.32
C MET A 137 9.74 -33.62 -12.46
N SER A 138 8.55 -33.58 -13.06
CA SER A 138 7.26 -33.58 -12.37
C SER A 138 6.51 -34.87 -12.74
N ALA A 139 6.06 -35.64 -11.75
CA ALA A 139 5.38 -36.91 -11.98
C ALA A 139 4.10 -37.05 -11.14
N THR A 140 3.03 -37.53 -11.76
CA THR A 140 1.71 -37.73 -11.14
C THR A 140 1.13 -39.11 -11.44
N SER A 141 0.67 -39.83 -10.43
CA SER A 141 0.08 -41.18 -10.55
C SER A 141 0.91 -42.15 -11.40
N SER A 142 2.24 -42.09 -11.29
CA SER A 142 3.19 -42.71 -12.23
C SER A 142 4.18 -43.61 -11.51
N ASN A 143 4.77 -44.56 -12.23
CA ASN A 143 5.86 -45.40 -11.73
C ASN A 143 7.15 -45.04 -12.48
N VAL A 144 8.20 -44.65 -11.77
CA VAL A 144 9.46 -44.18 -12.36
C VAL A 144 10.65 -44.90 -11.72
N THR A 145 11.51 -45.49 -12.54
CA THR A 145 12.81 -46.06 -12.12
C THR A 145 13.96 -45.30 -12.78
N ILE A 146 14.85 -44.72 -11.97
CA ILE A 146 16.09 -44.06 -12.41
C ILE A 146 17.27 -44.92 -11.97
N GLN A 147 18.04 -45.44 -12.92
CA GLN A 147 19.15 -46.35 -12.66
C GLN A 147 20.45 -45.95 -13.37
N ASN A 148 21.60 -46.28 -12.76
CA ASN A 148 22.95 -46.11 -13.32
C ASN A 148 23.24 -44.68 -13.81
N SER A 149 22.72 -43.67 -13.10
CA SER A 149 22.63 -42.28 -13.60
C SER A 149 23.45 -41.29 -12.76
N ILE A 150 23.84 -40.17 -13.37
CA ILE A 150 24.64 -39.11 -12.73
C ILE A 150 23.93 -37.77 -12.91
N VAL A 151 23.73 -37.08 -11.79
CA VAL A 151 23.15 -35.75 -11.70
C VAL A 151 24.15 -34.87 -10.95
N GLU A 152 24.80 -33.91 -11.63
CA GLU A 152 25.83 -33.10 -10.98
C GLU A 152 25.92 -31.64 -11.45
N LYS A 153 26.36 -30.74 -10.56
CA LYS A 153 26.65 -29.33 -10.88
C LYS A 153 25.41 -28.59 -11.42
N ASN A 154 24.29 -28.68 -10.71
CA ASN A 154 23.01 -28.08 -11.11
C ASN A 154 22.47 -27.13 -10.03
N ASN A 155 21.74 -26.10 -10.46
CA ASN A 155 21.06 -25.18 -9.55
C ASN A 155 19.54 -25.27 -9.72
N PHE A 156 18.81 -25.50 -8.62
CA PHE A 156 17.34 -25.60 -8.59
C PHE A 156 16.72 -24.53 -7.69
N THR A 157 15.43 -24.22 -7.84
CA THR A 157 14.73 -23.24 -6.99
C THR A 157 13.82 -23.91 -5.94
N LEU A 158 12.87 -24.71 -6.40
CA LEU A 158 11.87 -25.40 -5.57
C LEU A 158 12.27 -26.87 -5.33
N SER A 159 12.51 -27.60 -6.43
CA SER A 159 13.06 -28.96 -6.42
C SER A 159 13.72 -29.33 -7.76
N LEU A 160 14.44 -30.45 -7.75
CA LEU A 160 14.86 -31.16 -8.96
C LEU A 160 13.77 -32.14 -9.41
N ILE A 161 13.13 -32.84 -8.47
CA ILE A 161 12.03 -33.79 -8.70
C ILE A 161 10.85 -33.42 -7.79
N ASP A 162 9.63 -33.41 -8.34
CA ASP A 162 8.37 -33.32 -7.58
C ASP A 162 7.44 -34.48 -7.98
N PHE A 163 6.98 -35.27 -7.02
CA PHE A 163 6.40 -36.60 -7.26
C PHE A 163 5.15 -36.85 -6.41
N ILE A 164 3.99 -37.02 -7.04
CA ILE A 164 2.69 -37.10 -6.35
C ILE A 164 1.90 -38.34 -6.82
N GLN A 165 1.62 -39.26 -5.90
CA GLN A 165 1.00 -40.57 -6.13
C GLN A 165 1.80 -41.51 -7.07
N GLY A 166 2.09 -42.73 -6.61
CA GLY A 166 2.82 -43.76 -7.37
C GLY A 166 4.13 -44.18 -6.72
N GLN A 167 5.09 -44.67 -7.51
CA GLN A 167 6.38 -45.18 -7.02
C GLN A 167 7.58 -44.52 -7.72
N LEU A 168 8.51 -43.96 -6.94
CA LEU A 168 9.82 -43.50 -7.40
C LEU A 168 10.92 -44.45 -6.90
N THR A 169 11.66 -45.05 -7.84
CA THR A 169 12.78 -45.95 -7.56
C THR A 169 14.09 -45.35 -8.09
N ILE A 170 15.12 -45.28 -7.24
CA ILE A 170 16.44 -44.73 -7.57
C ILE A 170 17.51 -45.79 -7.24
N GLN A 171 18.33 -46.18 -8.21
CA GLN A 171 19.28 -47.29 -8.08
C GLN A 171 20.64 -46.94 -8.68
N ASN A 172 21.76 -47.21 -8.00
CA ASN A 172 23.11 -46.94 -8.51
C ASN A 172 23.25 -45.54 -9.15
N THR A 173 22.66 -44.53 -8.50
CA THR A 173 22.54 -43.17 -9.04
C THR A 173 23.19 -42.17 -8.09
N LYS A 174 23.88 -41.19 -8.67
CA LYS A 174 24.70 -40.22 -7.95
C LYS A 174 24.18 -38.79 -8.14
N PHE A 175 23.86 -38.12 -7.05
CA PHE A 175 23.56 -36.69 -6.98
C PHE A 175 24.77 -35.98 -6.33
N GLN A 176 25.44 -35.06 -7.02
CA GLN A 176 26.61 -34.36 -6.49
C GLN A 176 26.67 -32.86 -6.83
N ASN A 177 27.04 -32.03 -5.85
CA ASN A 177 27.25 -30.58 -6.02
C ASN A 177 26.00 -29.91 -6.61
N ILE A 178 24.89 -29.98 -5.89
CA ILE A 178 23.58 -29.45 -6.34
C ILE A 178 23.11 -28.41 -5.32
N HIS A 179 22.89 -27.19 -5.79
CA HIS A 179 22.66 -26.03 -4.93
C HIS A 179 21.31 -25.38 -5.23
N GLN A 180 20.68 -24.81 -4.21
CA GLN A 180 19.47 -24.03 -4.41
C GLN A 180 19.84 -22.61 -4.87
N SER A 181 19.33 -22.18 -6.02
CA SER A 181 19.37 -20.77 -6.42
C SER A 181 18.22 -19.99 -5.77
N ILE A 182 18.57 -19.01 -4.94
CA ILE A 182 17.59 -18.11 -4.32
C ILE A 182 17.09 -17.14 -5.40
N PRO A 183 15.77 -17.10 -5.70
CA PRO A 183 15.23 -16.21 -6.72
C PRO A 183 15.42 -14.74 -6.33
N LYS A 184 15.69 -13.86 -7.31
CA LYS A 184 15.88 -12.41 -7.09
C LYS A 184 14.55 -11.65 -6.91
N SER A 185 13.58 -12.27 -6.25
CA SER A 185 12.35 -11.63 -5.76
C SER A 185 12.65 -10.78 -4.51
N ARG A 186 11.76 -9.81 -4.20
CA ARG A 186 11.82 -9.10 -2.92
C ARG A 186 11.29 -10.03 -1.82
N ILE A 187 11.94 -10.01 -0.64
CA ILE A 187 11.69 -10.91 0.50
C ILE A 187 10.42 -10.50 1.27
N ILE A 188 9.34 -10.12 0.56
CA ILE A 188 8.16 -9.43 1.13
C ILE A 188 6.88 -10.28 1.01
N GLU A 189 6.83 -11.27 0.11
CA GLU A 189 5.60 -12.06 -0.13
C GLU A 189 5.46 -13.34 0.73
N GLU A 190 6.42 -13.66 1.60
CA GLU A 190 6.42 -14.90 2.41
C GLU A 190 5.87 -14.77 3.84
N SER A 191 5.56 -13.56 4.34
CA SER A 191 5.05 -13.38 5.71
C SER A 191 3.52 -13.48 5.85
N THR A 192 2.77 -13.57 4.74
CA THR A 192 1.30 -13.60 4.75
C THR A 192 0.70 -14.81 4.04
N GLN A 193 1.15 -16.02 4.39
CA GLN A 193 0.39 -17.25 4.14
C GLN A 193 0.35 -18.16 5.37
N ASN A 194 -0.70 -18.02 6.19
CA ASN A 194 -1.21 -19.09 7.03
C ASN A 194 -1.96 -20.12 6.15
N ASN A 195 -1.23 -20.73 5.21
CA ASN A 195 -1.65 -21.86 4.40
C ASN A 195 -0.72 -23.04 4.68
N GLN A 196 -1.18 -24.26 4.36
CA GLN A 196 -0.32 -25.44 4.26
C GLN A 196 0.52 -25.35 2.97
N GLY A 197 1.43 -24.36 2.91
CA GLY A 197 2.28 -24.05 1.78
C GLY A 197 3.44 -25.04 1.64
N SER A 198 3.80 -25.38 0.40
CA SER A 198 4.77 -26.45 0.13
C SER A 198 6.22 -26.01 0.39
N PHE A 199 6.93 -26.75 1.24
CA PHE A 199 8.37 -26.58 1.45
C PHE A 199 9.20 -27.05 0.23
N ASN A 200 10.45 -26.58 0.17
CA ASN A 200 11.43 -26.94 -0.86
C ASN A 200 12.29 -28.14 -0.45
N SER A 201 12.79 -28.89 -1.42
CA SER A 201 13.81 -29.95 -1.24
C SER A 201 14.30 -30.43 -2.62
N LEU A 202 15.47 -31.05 -2.73
CA LEU A 202 15.95 -31.61 -4.00
C LEU A 202 14.94 -32.61 -4.61
N ILE A 203 14.39 -33.51 -3.80
CA ILE A 203 13.33 -34.46 -4.17
C ILE A 203 12.15 -34.24 -3.23
N ARG A 204 10.99 -33.93 -3.80
CA ARG A 204 9.71 -33.86 -3.08
C ARG A 204 8.85 -35.05 -3.47
N ILE A 205 8.29 -35.75 -2.48
CA ILE A 205 7.43 -36.91 -2.70
C ILE A 205 6.23 -36.92 -1.76
N THR A 206 5.02 -37.09 -2.32
CA THR A 206 3.74 -37.00 -1.60
C THR A 206 2.82 -38.16 -1.97
N ASN A 207 2.18 -38.78 -0.97
CA ASN A 207 1.23 -39.90 -1.13
C ASN A 207 1.75 -41.05 -2.01
N SER A 208 3.04 -41.38 -1.89
CA SER A 208 3.78 -42.25 -2.82
C SER A 208 4.67 -43.27 -2.09
N GLN A 209 5.36 -44.12 -2.84
CA GLN A 209 6.45 -44.97 -2.36
C GLN A 209 7.80 -44.46 -2.90
N LEU A 210 8.74 -44.16 -1.99
CA LEU A 210 10.13 -43.86 -2.33
C LEU A 210 11.00 -45.09 -2.07
N LYS A 211 11.73 -45.55 -3.08
CA LYS A 211 12.73 -46.61 -2.97
C LYS A 211 14.09 -46.11 -3.46
N ILE A 212 15.11 -46.11 -2.61
CA ILE A 212 16.49 -45.74 -3.00
C ILE A 212 17.43 -46.88 -2.58
N ASN A 213 18.19 -47.45 -3.52
CA ASN A 213 19.14 -48.51 -3.20
C ASN A 213 20.36 -48.63 -4.12
N GLN A 214 21.11 -49.72 -3.98
CA GLN A 214 22.27 -50.11 -4.80
C GLN A 214 23.40 -49.05 -4.81
N ASN A 215 23.96 -48.69 -3.65
CA ASN A 215 25.06 -47.72 -3.52
C ASN A 215 24.75 -46.33 -4.11
N SER A 216 23.49 -45.89 -4.07
CA SER A 216 23.13 -44.53 -4.47
C SER A 216 23.71 -43.49 -3.49
N VAL A 217 24.19 -42.37 -4.02
CA VAL A 217 24.94 -41.36 -3.25
C VAL A 217 24.37 -39.96 -3.47
N PHE A 218 24.14 -39.24 -2.39
CA PHE A 218 23.80 -37.82 -2.36
C PHE A 218 24.93 -37.09 -1.63
N ASN A 219 25.66 -36.23 -2.34
CA ASN A 219 26.83 -35.53 -1.80
C ASN A 219 26.79 -34.03 -2.12
N SER A 220 27.13 -33.18 -1.15
CA SER A 220 27.24 -31.74 -1.37
C SER A 220 25.96 -31.10 -1.93
N ILE A 221 24.81 -31.42 -1.31
CA ILE A 221 23.49 -30.87 -1.66
C ILE A 221 23.18 -29.69 -0.73
N SER A 222 22.78 -28.53 -1.24
CA SER A 222 22.54 -27.33 -0.42
C SER A 222 21.17 -26.71 -0.71
N CYS A 223 20.29 -26.64 0.30
CA CYS A 223 18.91 -26.15 0.20
C CYS A 223 18.60 -25.21 1.39
N LEU A 224 18.98 -23.95 1.28
CA LEU A 224 19.04 -23.01 2.41
C LEU A 224 17.79 -22.12 2.56
N TYR A 225 16.85 -22.13 1.61
CA TYR A 225 15.73 -21.20 1.54
C TYR A 225 14.37 -21.93 1.49
N ASN A 226 13.62 -21.82 2.59
CA ASN A 226 12.32 -22.45 2.81
C ASN A 226 12.32 -23.97 2.52
N CYS A 227 13.43 -24.66 2.83
CA CYS A 227 13.57 -26.09 2.63
C CYS A 227 13.27 -26.91 3.88
N GLN A 228 12.76 -28.11 3.66
CA GLN A 228 12.70 -29.19 4.64
C GLN A 228 13.35 -30.44 4.03
N GLY A 229 14.54 -30.81 4.53
CA GLY A 229 15.41 -31.80 3.90
C GLY A 229 16.21 -31.21 2.75
N SER A 230 17.54 -31.36 2.77
CA SER A 230 18.40 -30.99 1.64
C SER A 230 18.17 -31.89 0.43
N SER A 231 18.04 -33.20 0.67
CA SER A 231 17.85 -34.21 -0.38
C SER A 231 16.39 -34.59 -0.60
N ILE A 232 15.63 -34.87 0.46
CA ILE A 232 14.31 -35.52 0.38
C ILE A 232 13.32 -34.88 1.37
N LEU A 233 12.18 -34.42 0.83
CA LEU A 233 10.95 -34.15 1.58
C LEU A 233 9.92 -35.23 1.24
N SER A 234 9.54 -36.02 2.24
CA SER A 234 8.57 -37.12 2.14
C SER A 234 7.31 -36.77 2.92
N GLN A 235 6.14 -36.80 2.28
CA GLN A 235 4.85 -36.46 2.91
C GLN A 235 3.84 -37.61 2.74
N GLN A 236 3.32 -38.12 3.85
CA GLN A 236 2.34 -39.23 3.90
C GLN A 236 2.68 -40.37 2.91
N SER A 237 3.93 -40.83 2.97
CA SER A 237 4.54 -41.72 1.95
C SER A 237 5.28 -42.89 2.59
N THR A 238 5.51 -43.96 1.83
CA THR A 238 6.29 -45.13 2.26
C THR A 238 7.76 -44.93 1.90
N LEU A 239 8.68 -45.23 2.83
CA LEU A 239 10.11 -44.97 2.68
C LEU A 239 10.96 -46.25 2.77
N ILE A 240 11.67 -46.60 1.70
CA ILE A 240 12.62 -47.72 1.66
C ILE A 240 13.98 -47.23 1.15
N VAL A 241 14.97 -47.17 2.03
CA VAL A 241 16.34 -46.74 1.72
C VAL A 241 17.31 -47.83 2.16
N GLN A 242 18.12 -48.35 1.25
CA GLN A 242 19.03 -49.47 1.52
C GLN A 242 20.40 -49.22 0.86
N ASP A 243 21.50 -49.50 1.54
CA ASP A 243 22.86 -49.38 0.99
C ASP A 243 23.16 -47.99 0.38
N CYS A 244 22.84 -46.90 1.09
CA CYS A 244 22.94 -45.53 0.58
C CYS A 244 23.90 -44.64 1.39
N ARG A 245 24.34 -43.52 0.78
CA ARG A 245 25.19 -42.52 1.45
C ARG A 245 24.70 -41.09 1.22
N PHE A 246 24.67 -40.33 2.31
CA PHE A 246 24.15 -38.97 2.40
C PHE A 246 25.20 -38.10 3.13
N ILE A 247 25.90 -37.25 2.37
CA ILE A 247 27.20 -36.67 2.76
C ILE A 247 27.25 -35.15 2.47
N ASP A 248 27.96 -34.39 3.31
CA ASP A 248 28.37 -32.98 3.13
C ASP A 248 27.24 -32.02 2.70
N SER A 249 26.00 -32.26 3.13
CA SER A 249 24.82 -31.54 2.66
C SER A 249 24.23 -30.59 3.71
N GLN A 250 23.56 -29.53 3.26
CA GLN A 250 23.05 -28.45 4.11
C GLN A 250 21.59 -28.09 3.85
N SER A 251 20.81 -27.83 4.91
CA SER A 251 19.42 -27.35 4.78
C SER A 251 18.97 -26.33 5.83
N SER A 252 17.91 -25.58 5.53
CA SER A 252 17.28 -24.69 6.52
C SER A 252 16.59 -25.43 7.67
N ASN A 253 16.10 -26.65 7.44
CA ASN A 253 15.49 -27.53 8.43
C ASN A 253 15.45 -28.97 7.89
N GLY A 254 15.44 -29.98 8.76
CA GLY A 254 15.04 -31.33 8.40
C GLY A 254 16.08 -32.21 7.71
N GLY A 255 17.37 -32.05 8.06
CA GLY A 255 18.46 -32.94 7.65
C GLY A 255 18.69 -33.07 6.14
N GLN A 256 19.01 -34.29 5.69
CA GLN A 256 18.72 -34.73 4.32
C GLN A 256 17.25 -35.10 4.15
N PHE A 257 16.66 -35.74 5.16
CA PHE A 257 15.31 -36.28 5.12
C PHE A 257 14.39 -35.54 6.09
N SER A 258 13.43 -34.79 5.55
CA SER A 258 12.23 -34.43 6.29
C SER A 258 11.11 -35.39 5.94
N VAL A 259 10.51 -36.01 6.95
CA VAL A 259 9.39 -36.94 6.80
C VAL A 259 8.19 -36.41 7.59
N VAL A 260 7.12 -36.06 6.88
CA VAL A 260 5.88 -35.51 7.42
C VAL A 260 4.75 -36.52 7.19
N GLY A 261 4.59 -37.44 8.15
CA GLY A 261 3.68 -38.56 8.09
C GLY A 261 4.19 -39.76 7.27
N LEU A 262 3.96 -40.96 7.81
CA LEU A 262 4.27 -42.25 7.19
C LEU A 262 2.99 -43.08 7.08
N ASN A 263 2.74 -43.68 5.92
CA ASN A 263 1.48 -44.34 5.58
C ASN A 263 1.56 -45.88 5.53
N SER A 264 2.57 -46.46 6.16
CA SER A 264 2.93 -47.88 6.02
C SER A 264 3.70 -48.40 7.22
N ILE A 265 3.60 -49.70 7.50
CA ILE A 265 4.40 -50.40 8.52
C ILE A 265 5.76 -50.93 7.99
N ASN A 266 6.03 -50.77 6.70
CA ASN A 266 7.21 -51.34 6.04
C ASN A 266 8.28 -50.28 5.69
N ASN A 267 8.49 -49.26 6.54
CA ASN A 267 9.53 -48.27 6.28
C ASN A 267 10.88 -48.74 6.84
N ILE A 268 11.91 -48.69 6.00
CA ILE A 268 13.23 -49.27 6.28
C ILE A 268 14.31 -48.29 5.83
N ILE A 269 15.28 -48.05 6.71
CA ILE A 269 16.54 -47.36 6.43
C ILE A 269 17.67 -48.31 6.85
N GLU A 270 18.30 -48.96 5.88
CA GLU A 270 19.21 -50.08 6.09
C GLU A 270 20.60 -49.81 5.48
N ASN A 271 21.67 -50.25 6.16
CA ASN A 271 23.07 -50.12 5.73
C ASN A 271 23.45 -48.68 5.27
N THR A 272 22.79 -47.66 5.82
CA THR A 272 22.80 -46.30 5.26
C THR A 272 23.60 -45.34 6.15
N TYR A 273 24.35 -44.45 5.50
CA TYR A 273 25.33 -43.57 6.15
C TYR A 273 24.95 -42.09 5.97
N PHE A 274 24.83 -41.38 7.10
CA PHE A 274 24.62 -39.94 7.19
C PHE A 274 25.84 -39.30 7.82
N ILE A 275 26.65 -38.58 7.01
CA ILE A 275 27.96 -38.09 7.40
C ILE A 275 28.11 -36.59 7.12
N ASN A 276 28.48 -35.81 8.15
CA ASN A 276 28.89 -34.41 8.03
C ASN A 276 27.82 -33.49 7.39
N ASN A 277 26.57 -33.63 7.80
CA ASN A 277 25.46 -32.82 7.30
C ASN A 277 25.03 -31.76 8.31
N GLU A 278 24.75 -30.54 7.87
CA GLU A 278 24.50 -29.39 8.75
C GLU A 278 23.17 -28.71 8.43
N VAL A 279 22.35 -28.46 9.44
CA VAL A 279 21.09 -27.74 9.27
C VAL A 279 20.96 -26.57 10.22
N ASN A 280 20.23 -25.54 9.79
CA ASN A 280 20.01 -24.37 10.63
C ASN A 280 19.07 -24.68 11.80
N LYS A 281 18.01 -25.46 11.58
CA LYS A 281 17.04 -25.86 12.63
C LYS A 281 17.25 -27.29 13.10
N ASP A 282 16.29 -28.18 12.87
CA ASP A 282 16.14 -29.46 13.58
C ASP A 282 16.49 -30.67 12.72
N GLY A 283 16.93 -31.75 13.36
CA GLY A 283 17.20 -33.06 12.74
C GLY A 283 18.40 -33.03 11.80
N GLY A 284 19.63 -32.99 12.32
CA GLY A 284 20.85 -32.75 11.53
C GLY A 284 21.09 -33.72 10.36
N ALA A 285 20.55 -34.94 10.42
CA ALA A 285 20.47 -35.86 9.28
C ALA A 285 19.03 -36.29 8.93
N PHE A 286 18.19 -36.52 9.95
CA PHE A 286 16.84 -37.04 9.78
C PHE A 286 15.83 -36.31 10.69
N TYR A 287 14.67 -35.97 10.13
CA TYR A 287 13.56 -35.29 10.81
C TYR A 287 12.25 -36.03 10.54
N LEU A 288 11.49 -36.31 11.59
CA LEU A 288 10.21 -36.98 11.54
C LEU A 288 9.14 -36.19 12.30
N GLN A 289 8.08 -35.79 11.61
CA GLN A 289 6.87 -35.20 12.17
C GLN A 289 5.67 -36.08 11.83
N THR A 290 4.87 -36.47 12.82
CA THR A 290 3.74 -37.41 12.63
C THR A 290 2.47 -36.95 13.35
N SER A 291 1.32 -37.27 12.75
CA SER A 291 -0.02 -37.00 13.29
C SER A 291 -0.45 -38.07 14.29
N GLN A 292 -1.51 -37.83 15.06
CA GLN A 292 -2.09 -38.86 15.94
C GLN A 292 -2.72 -40.04 15.16
N GLN A 293 -3.03 -39.88 13.87
CA GLN A 293 -3.71 -40.88 13.05
C GLN A 293 -2.77 -41.71 12.17
N ASP A 294 -1.50 -41.32 12.05
CA ASP A 294 -0.52 -42.06 11.26
C ASP A 294 -0.29 -43.45 11.86
N VAL A 295 -0.31 -44.52 11.06
CA VAL A 295 -0.03 -45.89 11.51
C VAL A 295 1.20 -46.38 10.78
N PHE A 296 2.31 -46.51 11.50
CA PHE A 296 3.60 -46.82 10.89
C PHE A 296 4.57 -47.56 11.81
N GLN A 297 5.54 -48.19 11.15
CA GLN A 297 6.78 -48.64 11.75
C GLN A 297 7.95 -48.16 10.88
N LEU A 298 9.00 -47.66 11.53
CA LEU A 298 10.23 -47.19 10.89
C LEU A 298 11.43 -47.90 11.52
N ASN A 299 12.13 -48.69 10.71
CA ASN A 299 13.29 -49.48 11.15
C ASN A 299 14.59 -48.87 10.62
N PHE A 300 15.46 -48.43 11.52
CA PHE A 300 16.86 -48.12 11.24
C PHE A 300 17.70 -49.37 11.52
N ILE A 301 18.39 -49.89 10.50
CA ILE A 301 19.12 -51.16 10.56
C ILE A 301 20.55 -50.94 10.06
N ASN A 302 21.56 -51.38 10.82
CA ASN A 302 22.98 -51.30 10.45
C ASN A 302 23.45 -49.90 9.98
N SER A 303 22.76 -48.83 10.42
CA SER A 303 22.90 -47.49 9.85
C SER A 303 23.71 -46.58 10.76
N LYS A 304 24.34 -45.55 10.18
CA LYS A 304 25.33 -44.73 10.87
C LYS A 304 25.10 -43.24 10.68
N PHE A 305 25.06 -42.50 11.78
CA PHE A 305 24.92 -41.06 11.85
C PHE A 305 26.16 -40.47 12.54
N THR A 306 27.00 -39.75 11.79
CA THR A 306 28.22 -39.14 12.34
C THR A 306 28.49 -37.74 11.82
N LEU A 307 28.98 -36.86 12.71
CA LEU A 307 29.36 -35.48 12.39
C LEU A 307 28.20 -34.61 11.88
N ASN A 308 26.94 -35.02 12.08
CA ASN A 308 25.79 -34.22 11.68
C ASN A 308 25.48 -33.14 12.74
N LYS A 309 24.87 -32.03 12.32
CA LYS A 309 24.75 -30.82 13.14
C LYS A 309 23.41 -30.10 12.96
N ALA A 310 22.78 -29.74 14.08
CA ALA A 310 21.57 -28.92 14.17
C ALA A 310 21.93 -27.55 14.79
N SER A 311 22.42 -26.62 13.97
CA SER A 311 23.16 -25.42 14.39
C SER A 311 22.39 -24.43 15.27
N GLN A 312 21.06 -24.35 15.14
CA GLN A 312 20.18 -23.52 16.00
C GLN A 312 18.89 -24.29 16.36
N GLY A 313 18.94 -25.61 16.44
CA GLY A 313 17.79 -26.47 16.75
C GLY A 313 18.20 -27.76 17.45
N TYR A 314 17.34 -28.78 17.36
CA TYR A 314 17.42 -29.98 18.18
C TYR A 314 17.60 -31.27 17.37
N GLY A 315 18.18 -32.30 17.97
CA GLY A 315 18.34 -33.62 17.34
C GLY A 315 19.48 -33.63 16.32
N GLY A 316 20.72 -33.56 16.78
CA GLY A 316 21.90 -33.38 15.92
C GLY A 316 22.12 -34.52 14.91
N ALA A 317 21.64 -35.72 15.19
CA ALA A 317 21.43 -36.77 14.18
C ALA A 317 19.95 -36.88 13.79
N ILE A 318 19.07 -37.13 14.77
CA ILE A 318 17.67 -37.48 14.55
C ILE A 318 16.75 -36.59 15.38
N TYR A 319 15.72 -36.02 14.75
CA TYR A 319 14.63 -35.32 15.41
C TYR A 319 13.30 -36.06 15.17
N ILE A 320 12.55 -36.33 16.24
CA ILE A 320 11.25 -37.00 16.21
C ILE A 320 10.21 -36.17 16.98
N ILE A 321 9.09 -35.85 16.35
CA ILE A 321 7.91 -35.32 17.02
C ILE A 321 6.64 -36.03 16.53
N SER A 322 5.79 -36.45 17.48
CA SER A 322 4.44 -36.96 17.21
C SER A 322 3.41 -36.26 18.07
N GLN A 323 2.20 -36.13 17.52
CA GLN A 323 0.99 -35.76 18.26
C GLN A 323 0.42 -36.94 19.08
N ALA A 324 0.84 -38.18 18.80
CA ALA A 324 0.49 -39.36 19.60
C ALA A 324 1.37 -39.47 20.86
N GLN A 325 0.85 -40.16 21.88
CA GLN A 325 1.56 -40.49 23.11
C GLN A 325 1.81 -42.00 23.16
N ASN A 326 2.99 -42.45 22.74
CA ASN A 326 3.45 -43.86 22.78
C ASN A 326 2.41 -44.92 22.38
N THR A 327 1.69 -44.72 21.27
CA THR A 327 0.76 -45.74 20.77
C THR A 327 1.55 -46.89 20.15
N GLN A 328 1.10 -48.13 20.35
CA GLN A 328 1.69 -49.31 19.68
C GLN A 328 1.50 -49.30 18.14
N GLN A 329 0.83 -48.29 17.61
CA GLN A 329 0.60 -48.04 16.18
C GLN A 329 1.70 -47.18 15.54
N GLN A 330 2.62 -46.61 16.32
CA GLN A 330 3.69 -45.72 15.86
C GLN A 330 5.04 -46.13 16.44
N ASN A 331 5.73 -47.06 15.77
CA ASN A 331 6.94 -47.68 16.31
C ASN A 331 8.20 -47.21 15.55
N ILE A 332 9.25 -46.83 16.29
CA ILE A 332 10.57 -46.50 15.73
C ILE A 332 11.60 -47.42 16.38
N LEU A 333 12.32 -48.19 15.56
CA LEU A 333 13.26 -49.22 16.00
C LEU A 333 14.65 -48.93 15.45
N LEU A 334 15.64 -48.89 16.34
CA LEU A 334 17.06 -48.79 16.02
C LEU A 334 17.72 -50.14 16.31
N THR A 335 18.24 -50.78 15.28
CA THR A 335 18.90 -52.08 15.32
C THR A 335 20.32 -51.95 14.78
N ASN A 336 21.33 -52.30 15.59
CA ASN A 336 22.75 -52.21 15.25
C ASN A 336 23.12 -50.83 14.63
N THR A 337 22.56 -49.75 15.18
CA THR A 337 22.66 -48.39 14.64
C THR A 337 23.58 -47.53 15.50
N LEU A 338 24.50 -46.79 14.86
CA LEU A 338 25.52 -45.97 15.52
C LEU A 338 25.26 -44.47 15.33
N ILE A 339 25.16 -43.72 16.44
CA ILE A 339 24.97 -42.27 16.46
C ILE A 339 26.10 -41.66 17.29
N TYR A 340 27.07 -41.03 16.61
CA TYR A 340 28.36 -40.67 17.20
C TYR A 340 28.89 -39.32 16.70
N GLN A 341 29.37 -38.45 17.62
CA GLN A 341 29.90 -37.11 17.28
C GLN A 341 28.95 -36.22 16.48
N ASN A 342 27.65 -36.30 16.72
CA ASN A 342 26.67 -35.34 16.19
C ASN A 342 26.44 -34.20 17.21
N SER A 343 25.91 -33.06 16.77
CA SER A 343 25.83 -31.83 17.60
C SER A 343 24.53 -31.04 17.43
N ALA A 344 24.04 -30.40 18.51
CA ALA A 344 22.80 -29.60 18.51
C ALA A 344 22.75 -28.59 19.67
N LEU A 345 21.77 -27.69 19.71
CA LEU A 345 21.51 -26.89 20.92
C LEU A 345 21.03 -27.78 22.08
N VAL A 346 20.08 -28.67 21.79
CA VAL A 346 19.55 -29.70 22.70
C VAL A 346 19.53 -31.00 21.93
N ALA A 347 19.83 -32.13 22.60
CA ALA A 347 19.77 -33.45 21.98
C ALA A 347 20.77 -33.64 20.82
N GLY A 348 22.07 -33.72 21.13
CA GLY A 348 23.13 -33.89 20.14
C GLY A 348 22.99 -35.16 19.30
N GLY A 349 22.55 -36.27 19.91
CA GLY A 349 22.15 -37.49 19.19
C GLY A 349 20.69 -37.45 18.72
N ILE A 350 19.76 -37.88 19.59
CA ILE A 350 18.32 -37.98 19.29
C ILE A 350 17.48 -37.03 20.15
N PHE A 351 16.71 -36.15 19.50
CA PHE A 351 15.55 -35.48 20.11
C PHE A 351 14.29 -36.33 19.84
N ASN A 352 13.50 -36.66 20.86
CA ASN A 352 12.19 -37.25 20.64
C ASN A 352 11.08 -36.75 21.57
N GLN A 353 9.89 -36.51 20.99
CA GLN A 353 8.67 -36.12 21.69
C GLN A 353 7.46 -36.90 21.14
N GLY A 354 6.55 -37.33 22.03
CA GLY A 354 5.37 -38.13 21.69
C GLY A 354 5.63 -39.63 21.53
N ILE A 355 6.60 -40.00 20.68
CA ILE A 355 7.09 -41.39 20.53
C ILE A 355 8.49 -41.51 21.17
N ASN A 356 8.75 -42.62 21.85
CA ASN A 356 10.10 -43.04 22.23
C ASN A 356 10.68 -44.04 21.20
N PRO A 357 11.84 -43.77 20.56
CA PRO A 357 12.52 -44.78 19.75
C PRO A 357 13.11 -45.88 20.63
N ILE A 358 12.92 -47.14 20.20
CA ILE A 358 13.37 -48.36 20.87
C ILE A 358 14.74 -48.74 20.29
N LEU A 359 15.73 -48.95 21.16
CA LEU A 359 17.08 -49.41 20.78
C LEU A 359 17.24 -50.90 21.07
N ASP A 360 17.90 -51.63 20.17
CA ASP A 360 18.43 -52.96 20.44
C ASP A 360 19.74 -52.89 21.27
N LYS A 361 20.25 -54.04 21.72
CA LYS A 361 21.46 -54.13 22.55
C LYS A 361 22.76 -53.75 21.82
N ASN A 362 22.77 -53.73 20.48
CA ASN A 362 23.95 -53.44 19.69
C ASN A 362 24.01 -51.97 19.22
N SER A 363 22.89 -51.25 19.24
CA SER A 363 22.83 -49.83 18.90
C SER A 363 23.56 -48.98 19.94
N GLN A 364 24.30 -47.98 19.48
CA GLN A 364 25.17 -47.13 20.29
C GLN A 364 24.92 -45.65 20.01
N ILE A 365 24.66 -44.89 21.06
CA ILE A 365 24.59 -43.43 21.04
C ILE A 365 25.58 -42.91 22.07
N HIS A 366 26.67 -42.28 21.63
CA HIS A 366 27.70 -41.76 22.53
C HIS A 366 28.57 -40.67 21.86
N ASN A 367 29.25 -39.87 22.68
CA ASN A 367 30.14 -38.79 22.26
C ASN A 367 29.45 -37.73 21.36
N ASN A 368 28.12 -37.58 21.46
CA ASN A 368 27.39 -36.48 20.84
C ASN A 368 27.41 -35.24 21.75
N ILE A 369 27.19 -34.05 21.19
CA ILE A 369 27.37 -32.76 21.88
C ILE A 369 26.04 -31.98 21.89
N ALA A 370 25.67 -31.44 23.05
CA ALA A 370 24.55 -30.50 23.17
C ALA A 370 25.00 -29.26 23.93
N ASP A 371 24.67 -28.07 23.42
CA ASP A 371 25.08 -26.79 24.03
C ASP A 371 24.35 -26.51 25.36
N TYR A 372 23.14 -27.05 25.54
CA TYR A 372 22.34 -26.93 26.77
C TYR A 372 22.24 -28.26 27.54
N TYR A 373 21.58 -29.29 26.98
CA TYR A 373 21.35 -30.57 27.67
C TYR A 373 20.98 -31.73 26.72
N GLY A 374 21.03 -32.95 27.26
CA GLY A 374 20.65 -34.18 26.56
C GLY A 374 21.64 -34.63 25.49
N THR A 375 22.95 -34.53 25.73
CA THR A 375 24.04 -34.80 24.77
C THR A 375 23.76 -35.92 23.77
N ASP A 376 23.42 -37.11 24.26
CA ASP A 376 23.12 -38.28 23.42
C ASP A 376 21.62 -38.46 23.13
N LYS A 377 20.74 -38.22 24.11
CA LYS A 377 19.28 -38.31 23.93
C LYS A 377 18.54 -37.28 24.80
N PHE A 378 17.43 -36.74 24.28
CA PHE A 378 16.42 -36.02 25.05
C PHE A 378 15.05 -36.71 24.92
N SER A 379 14.31 -36.78 26.03
CA SER A 379 12.97 -37.35 26.13
C SER A 379 12.08 -36.55 27.09
N TYR A 380 10.81 -36.95 27.18
CA TYR A 380 9.94 -36.66 28.31
C TYR A 380 10.12 -37.73 29.39
N PRO A 381 9.78 -37.44 30.67
CA PRO A 381 10.04 -38.35 31.79
C PRO A 381 9.54 -39.78 31.59
N GLN A 382 10.45 -40.73 31.82
CA GLN A 382 10.22 -42.16 31.56
C GLN A 382 9.92 -42.96 32.82
N GLU A 383 10.38 -42.52 33.99
CA GLU A 383 10.18 -43.22 35.27
C GLU A 383 9.43 -42.38 36.32
N LEU A 384 8.58 -43.05 37.10
CA LEU A 384 7.90 -42.51 38.28
C LEU A 384 8.68 -42.89 39.54
N TYR A 385 9.62 -42.05 39.96
CA TYR A 385 10.51 -42.33 41.09
C TYR A 385 9.90 -41.90 42.43
N LEU A 386 9.78 -42.81 43.40
CA LEU A 386 9.36 -42.49 44.77
C LEU A 386 10.47 -41.73 45.52
N ILE A 387 10.37 -40.41 45.65
CA ILE A 387 11.42 -39.56 46.24
C ILE A 387 11.70 -39.98 47.70
N ASN A 388 10.64 -40.17 48.48
CA ASN A 388 10.73 -40.43 49.91
C ASN A 388 10.76 -41.92 50.26
N GLN A 389 11.30 -42.77 49.36
CA GLN A 389 11.43 -44.22 49.55
C GLN A 389 12.00 -44.60 50.92
N ASN A 390 12.97 -43.83 51.42
CA ASN A 390 13.64 -44.01 52.72
C ASN A 390 12.71 -43.85 53.94
N LYS A 391 11.51 -43.26 53.80
CA LYS A 391 10.49 -43.22 54.86
C LYS A 391 9.77 -44.58 55.05
N PHE A 392 10.01 -45.56 54.18
CA PHE A 392 9.39 -46.87 54.21
C PHE A 392 10.43 -48.00 54.30
N LYS A 393 10.07 -49.13 54.92
CA LYS A 393 10.88 -50.35 54.83
C LYS A 393 10.66 -51.00 53.46
N VAL A 394 11.65 -50.89 52.57
CA VAL A 394 11.67 -51.60 51.29
C VAL A 394 12.49 -52.87 51.44
N ASN A 395 11.94 -53.99 50.99
CA ASN A 395 12.57 -55.31 51.11
C ASN A 395 13.04 -55.79 49.72
N SER A 396 14.30 -55.51 49.39
CA SER A 396 14.86 -55.50 48.02
C SER A 396 15.05 -56.87 47.34
N ASN A 397 14.44 -57.94 47.84
CA ASN A 397 14.70 -59.32 47.41
C ASN A 397 13.73 -59.85 46.33
N SER A 398 13.13 -58.96 45.52
CA SER A 398 12.35 -59.35 44.35
C SER A 398 12.31 -58.24 43.30
N ASN A 399 12.12 -58.58 42.03
CA ASN A 399 12.04 -57.64 40.90
C ASN A 399 10.75 -56.77 40.87
N GLN A 400 10.17 -56.50 42.04
CA GLN A 400 9.05 -55.60 42.28
C GLN A 400 9.34 -54.83 43.57
N ALA A 401 9.45 -53.51 43.49
CA ALA A 401 9.70 -52.65 44.64
C ALA A 401 8.47 -52.55 45.55
N LYS A 402 8.28 -53.54 46.43
CA LYS A 402 7.18 -53.55 47.40
C LYS A 402 7.48 -52.65 48.59
N VAL A 403 6.68 -51.59 48.72
CA VAL A 403 6.59 -50.74 49.91
C VAL A 403 5.80 -51.50 50.98
N ILE A 404 6.37 -51.69 52.17
CA ILE A 404 5.72 -52.40 53.28
C ILE A 404 5.48 -51.43 54.44
N LEU A 405 4.22 -51.33 54.88
CA LEU A 405 3.80 -50.58 56.06
C LEU A 405 3.88 -51.51 57.28
N ASP A 406 4.84 -51.26 58.17
CA ASP A 406 5.11 -52.05 59.37
C ASP A 406 4.65 -51.29 60.63
N LYS A 407 3.86 -51.94 61.49
CA LYS A 407 3.39 -51.44 62.81
C LYS A 407 2.46 -50.20 62.84
N PHE A 408 1.64 -49.97 61.82
CA PHE A 408 0.56 -48.97 61.87
C PHE A 408 -0.60 -49.40 62.79
N LYS A 409 -1.21 -48.44 63.48
CA LYS A 409 -2.45 -48.57 64.27
C LYS A 409 -3.58 -47.73 63.67
N SER A 410 -4.82 -47.98 64.11
CA SER A 410 -5.96 -47.15 63.74
C SER A 410 -5.83 -45.76 64.38
N GLY A 411 -5.85 -44.71 63.55
CA GLY A 411 -5.62 -43.32 63.95
C GLY A 411 -4.24 -42.75 63.57
N ASP A 412 -3.27 -43.59 63.19
CA ASP A 412 -1.95 -43.12 62.75
C ASP A 412 -2.02 -42.48 61.34
N THR A 413 -1.31 -41.38 61.13
CA THR A 413 -1.22 -40.69 59.83
C THR A 413 -0.09 -41.26 58.97
N LEU A 414 -0.39 -41.65 57.73
CA LEU A 414 0.62 -42.09 56.76
C LEU A 414 1.57 -40.95 56.35
N PRO A 415 2.87 -41.22 56.10
CA PRO A 415 3.76 -40.24 55.48
C PRO A 415 3.37 -40.00 54.03
N ASP A 416 3.46 -38.74 53.56
CA ASP A 416 3.16 -38.36 52.18
C ASP A 416 3.94 -39.22 51.18
N ILE A 417 3.26 -39.74 50.16
CA ILE A 417 3.88 -40.53 49.09
C ILE A 417 4.20 -39.58 47.93
N ILE A 418 5.46 -39.19 47.81
CA ILE A 418 5.91 -38.16 46.86
C ILE A 418 6.63 -38.82 45.70
N PHE A 419 6.02 -38.78 44.52
CA PHE A 419 6.63 -39.24 43.28
C PHE A 419 7.24 -38.08 42.49
N GLN A 420 8.39 -38.31 41.86
CA GLN A 420 8.99 -37.44 40.85
C GLN A 420 9.01 -38.18 39.52
N LEU A 421 8.43 -37.57 38.49
CA LEU A 421 8.67 -37.94 37.11
C LEU A 421 10.11 -37.56 36.74
N ARG A 422 10.93 -38.52 36.28
CA ARG A 422 12.33 -38.29 35.90
C ARG A 422 12.65 -38.84 34.51
N ASP A 423 13.52 -38.12 33.81
CA ASP A 423 14.32 -38.65 32.71
C ASP A 423 15.59 -39.32 33.27
N PHE A 424 16.35 -38.61 34.11
CA PHE A 424 17.33 -39.17 35.08
C PHE A 424 17.46 -38.21 36.29
N LYS A 425 18.46 -38.38 37.17
CA LYS A 425 18.67 -37.52 38.36
C LYS A 425 19.51 -36.27 38.04
N GLU A 426 18.91 -35.10 38.20
CA GLU A 426 19.62 -33.82 38.39
C GLU A 426 19.21 -33.16 39.72
N ILE A 427 19.93 -32.12 40.14
CA ILE A 427 19.71 -31.39 41.40
C ILE A 427 19.18 -29.98 41.08
N THR A 428 18.02 -29.63 41.64
CA THR A 428 17.41 -28.30 41.50
C THR A 428 17.66 -27.46 42.75
N LEU A 429 17.88 -26.16 42.58
CA LEU A 429 18.21 -25.21 43.66
C LEU A 429 17.23 -24.04 43.63
N ILE A 430 16.66 -23.68 44.78
CA ILE A 430 15.75 -22.55 44.95
C ILE A 430 16.35 -21.62 46.00
N GLY A 431 16.40 -20.32 45.70
CA GLY A 431 16.98 -19.32 46.57
C GLY A 431 16.71 -17.91 46.04
N LYS A 432 16.82 -16.94 46.95
CA LYS A 432 16.32 -15.57 46.72
C LYS A 432 17.03 -14.91 45.52
N PRO A 433 16.28 -14.28 44.59
CA PRO A 433 16.85 -13.54 43.46
C PRO A 433 17.91 -12.52 43.88
N GLY A 434 18.96 -12.41 43.07
CA GLY A 434 20.10 -11.52 43.30
C GLY A 434 21.06 -11.93 44.43
N GLN A 435 20.76 -12.97 45.21
CA GLN A 435 21.60 -13.37 46.35
C GLN A 435 22.64 -14.45 46.04
N VAL A 436 23.69 -14.45 46.84
CA VAL A 436 24.70 -15.51 46.90
C VAL A 436 24.32 -16.49 48.02
N SER A 437 24.56 -17.78 47.81
CA SER A 437 24.43 -18.84 48.82
C SER A 437 25.56 -19.85 48.69
N PHE A 438 25.73 -20.70 49.69
CA PHE A 438 26.77 -21.74 49.70
C PHE A 438 26.14 -23.11 49.94
N ILE A 439 26.54 -24.10 49.15
CA ILE A 439 26.19 -25.51 49.33
C ILE A 439 27.41 -26.22 49.90
N GLU A 440 27.31 -26.67 51.14
CA GLU A 440 28.41 -27.34 51.83
C GLU A 440 28.36 -28.86 51.62
N PHE A 441 29.40 -29.41 50.99
CA PHE A 441 29.58 -30.85 50.80
C PHE A 441 30.47 -31.42 51.90
N THR A 442 29.88 -32.12 52.87
CA THR A 442 30.62 -32.80 53.95
C THR A 442 31.02 -34.23 53.55
N SER A 443 32.15 -34.73 54.06
CA SER A 443 32.61 -36.10 53.80
C SER A 443 33.31 -36.75 55.00
N ASP A 444 32.58 -37.59 55.73
CA ASP A 444 33.07 -38.36 56.88
C ASP A 444 34.27 -39.28 56.54
N SER A 445 34.42 -39.62 55.26
CA SER A 445 35.50 -40.44 54.72
C SER A 445 36.81 -39.67 54.53
N ILE A 446 36.76 -38.35 54.37
CA ILE A 446 37.94 -37.50 54.21
C ILE A 446 38.34 -36.96 55.58
N LYS A 447 39.47 -37.43 56.10
CA LYS A 447 39.97 -37.03 57.42
C LYS A 447 41.01 -35.92 57.30
N ILE A 448 40.75 -34.78 57.95
CA ILE A 448 41.70 -33.68 58.04
C ILE A 448 42.61 -33.94 59.25
N PHE A 449 43.92 -33.78 59.09
CA PHE A 449 44.84 -33.79 60.23
C PHE A 449 44.84 -32.42 60.91
N ASN A 450 44.30 -32.35 62.12
CA ASN A 450 44.34 -31.14 62.93
C ASN A 450 45.67 -31.07 63.70
N SER A 451 46.52 -30.11 63.34
CA SER A 451 47.85 -29.91 63.94
C SER A 451 47.82 -29.64 65.45
N ASN A 452 46.69 -29.11 65.97
CA ASN A 452 46.57 -28.67 67.35
C ASN A 452 46.10 -29.81 68.28
N THR A 453 45.29 -30.75 67.75
CA THR A 453 44.85 -31.96 68.47
C THR A 453 45.74 -33.18 68.14
N GLN A 454 46.65 -33.05 67.17
CA GLN A 454 47.46 -34.12 66.58
C GLN A 454 46.64 -35.33 66.12
N SER A 455 45.39 -35.09 65.70
CA SER A 455 44.41 -36.14 65.41
C SER A 455 43.74 -35.96 64.04
N TYR A 456 43.15 -37.04 63.53
CA TYR A 456 42.47 -37.09 62.24
C TYR A 456 40.97 -36.91 62.43
N GLU A 457 40.49 -35.70 62.17
CA GLU A 457 39.11 -35.28 62.40
C GLU A 457 38.24 -35.51 61.15
N GLN A 458 36.98 -35.91 61.37
CA GLN A 458 36.00 -36.22 60.31
C GLN A 458 35.10 -35.00 60.05
N ASN A 459 35.73 -33.88 59.74
CA ASN A 459 35.11 -32.56 59.57
C ASN A 459 35.44 -31.91 58.22
N TYR A 460 35.80 -32.71 57.20
CA TYR A 460 35.99 -32.18 55.85
C TYR A 460 34.68 -31.66 55.28
N SER A 461 34.65 -30.38 54.93
CA SER A 461 33.58 -29.75 54.16
C SER A 461 34.13 -28.92 53.00
N TYR A 462 33.35 -28.83 51.92
CA TYR A 462 33.68 -28.04 50.73
C TYR A 462 32.47 -27.18 50.32
N PRO A 463 32.52 -25.85 50.51
CA PRO A 463 31.43 -24.95 50.12
C PRO A 463 31.50 -24.57 48.64
N ILE A 464 30.48 -24.93 47.87
CA ILE A 464 30.26 -24.43 46.51
C ILE A 464 29.42 -23.16 46.58
N GLN A 465 29.94 -22.06 46.05
CA GLN A 465 29.18 -20.80 45.91
C GLN A 465 28.17 -20.91 44.75
N VAL A 466 26.93 -20.48 45.01
CA VAL A 466 25.83 -20.39 44.04
C VAL A 466 25.33 -18.96 44.02
N ASN A 467 25.20 -18.39 42.82
CA ASN A 467 24.69 -17.03 42.61
C ASN A 467 23.31 -17.11 41.95
N PHE A 468 22.27 -16.63 42.62
CA PHE A 468 20.92 -16.56 42.06
C PHE A 468 20.76 -15.28 41.23
N ARG A 469 20.21 -15.42 40.02
CA ARG A 469 19.93 -14.28 39.13
C ARG A 469 18.79 -13.41 39.66
N GLU A 470 18.72 -12.18 39.18
CA GLU A 470 17.51 -11.34 39.30
C GLU A 470 16.37 -11.86 38.40
N CYS A 471 15.16 -11.38 38.65
CA CYS A 471 13.99 -11.72 37.82
C CYS A 471 13.93 -10.88 36.54
N ASN A 472 13.54 -11.52 35.44
CA ASN A 472 13.39 -10.91 34.12
C ASN A 472 11.99 -10.31 33.96
N LYS A 473 11.82 -9.36 33.02
CA LYS A 473 10.47 -8.90 32.62
C LYS A 473 9.69 -10.10 32.07
N GLY A 474 8.45 -10.27 32.52
CA GLY A 474 7.63 -11.46 32.34
C GLY A 474 7.64 -12.47 33.50
N GLU A 475 8.48 -12.25 34.51
CA GLU A 475 8.48 -13.02 35.76
C GLU A 475 7.89 -12.18 36.91
N ILE A 476 7.43 -12.86 37.96
CA ILE A 476 7.01 -12.29 39.24
C ILE A 476 7.82 -12.92 40.39
N ILE A 477 7.97 -12.21 41.50
CA ILE A 477 8.64 -12.75 42.69
C ILE A 477 7.62 -13.57 43.49
N SER A 478 7.71 -14.89 43.39
CA SER A 478 6.87 -15.84 44.14
C SER A 478 7.56 -16.23 45.45
N SER A 479 6.80 -16.42 46.53
CA SER A 479 7.34 -16.65 47.88
C SER A 479 6.71 -17.84 48.59
N TYR A 480 7.54 -18.80 49.02
CA TYR A 480 7.11 -20.01 49.72
C TYR A 480 7.47 -19.94 51.21
N ASN A 481 6.47 -20.17 52.07
CA ASN A 481 6.62 -20.29 53.53
C ASN A 481 7.48 -19.17 54.17
N ASN A 482 7.34 -17.93 53.67
CA ASN A 482 8.07 -16.70 54.06
C ASN A 482 9.61 -16.72 53.93
N ASN A 483 10.24 -17.88 53.72
CA ASN A 483 11.71 -18.04 53.78
C ASN A 483 12.36 -18.25 52.41
N PHE A 484 11.62 -18.67 51.39
CA PHE A 484 12.13 -18.90 50.04
C PHE A 484 11.43 -17.99 49.03
N GLN A 485 12.18 -17.47 48.06
CA GLN A 485 11.67 -16.69 46.94
C GLN A 485 12.22 -17.25 45.63
N GLU A 486 11.41 -17.23 44.57
CA GLU A 486 11.83 -17.60 43.21
C GLU A 486 11.24 -16.65 42.16
N CYS A 487 11.84 -16.62 40.97
CA CYS A 487 11.29 -15.92 39.82
C CYS A 487 10.33 -16.85 39.07
N GLN A 488 9.03 -16.66 39.24
CA GLN A 488 8.00 -17.46 38.56
C GLN A 488 7.56 -16.75 37.29
N THR A 489 7.67 -17.41 36.14
CA THR A 489 7.16 -16.89 34.85
C THR A 489 5.64 -16.80 34.86
N CYS A 490 5.07 -15.72 34.32
CA CYS A 490 3.62 -15.60 34.16
C CYS A 490 3.04 -16.63 33.16
N ASP A 491 1.79 -17.05 33.41
CA ASP A 491 1.02 -17.93 32.53
C ASP A 491 0.85 -17.35 31.11
N GLU A 492 0.61 -18.22 30.13
CA GLU A 492 0.23 -17.82 28.77
C GLU A 492 -0.99 -16.88 28.76
N GLY A 493 -0.92 -15.82 27.95
CA GLY A 493 -1.93 -14.77 27.90
C GLY A 493 -1.84 -13.72 29.01
N LYS A 494 -0.84 -13.80 29.91
CA LYS A 494 -0.54 -12.78 30.93
C LYS A 494 0.85 -12.17 30.74
N TYR A 495 1.11 -11.02 31.39
CA TYR A 495 2.40 -10.35 31.37
C TYR A 495 2.78 -9.71 32.72
N SER A 496 4.08 -9.48 32.93
CA SER A 496 4.62 -8.75 34.10
C SER A 496 5.66 -7.72 33.66
N LEU A 497 5.49 -6.46 34.06
CA LEU A 497 6.44 -5.36 33.86
C LEU A 497 7.00 -4.79 35.17
N ASP A 498 6.35 -5.05 36.30
CA ASP A 498 6.64 -4.52 37.63
C ASP A 498 7.18 -5.58 38.61
N PHE A 499 7.22 -6.85 38.19
CA PHE A 499 7.53 -8.04 39.01
C PHE A 499 6.53 -8.33 40.15
N SER A 500 5.42 -7.59 40.23
CA SER A 500 4.45 -7.67 41.34
C SER A 500 3.24 -8.56 41.01
N GLY A 501 2.85 -8.63 39.74
CA GLY A 501 1.67 -9.40 39.32
C GLY A 501 1.64 -9.74 37.82
N CYS A 502 0.86 -10.75 37.48
CA CYS A 502 0.63 -11.20 36.11
C CYS A 502 -0.69 -10.66 35.57
N TYR A 503 -0.62 -9.57 34.80
CA TYR A 503 -1.76 -8.85 34.21
C TYR A 503 -2.22 -9.47 32.89
N SER A 504 -3.50 -9.34 32.52
CA SER A 504 -4.02 -9.83 31.24
C SER A 504 -3.42 -9.09 30.04
N CYS A 505 -3.10 -9.81 28.96
CA CYS A 505 -2.43 -9.25 27.78
C CYS A 505 -3.18 -8.04 27.15
N PRO A 506 -2.50 -6.92 26.81
CA PRO A 506 -3.12 -5.77 26.18
C PRO A 506 -3.56 -6.06 24.73
N SER A 507 -4.54 -5.30 24.24
CA SER A 507 -4.98 -5.37 22.85
C SER A 507 -3.87 -4.96 21.89
N GLY A 508 -3.65 -5.76 20.84
CA GLY A 508 -2.49 -5.62 19.94
C GLY A 508 -1.21 -6.32 20.44
N GLY A 509 -1.23 -6.91 21.64
CA GLY A 509 -0.18 -7.78 22.15
C GLY A 509 -0.45 -9.27 21.93
N GLU A 510 0.60 -10.07 22.01
CA GLU A 510 0.57 -11.50 22.32
C GLU A 510 1.53 -11.75 23.49
N CYS A 511 1.07 -12.43 24.54
CA CYS A 511 1.83 -12.50 25.79
C CYS A 511 2.22 -13.95 26.08
N THR A 512 3.40 -14.32 25.62
CA THR A 512 4.02 -15.65 25.81
C THR A 512 5.09 -15.55 26.88
N ARG A 513 5.16 -16.51 27.82
CA ARG A 513 6.13 -16.49 28.94
C ARG A 513 6.20 -15.14 29.68
N GLY A 514 5.05 -14.47 29.84
CA GLY A 514 4.97 -13.18 30.53
C GLY A 514 5.45 -11.93 29.77
N VAL A 515 5.98 -12.04 28.55
CA VAL A 515 6.50 -10.89 27.78
C VAL A 515 5.53 -10.48 26.69
N ILE A 516 5.25 -9.18 26.56
CA ILE A 516 4.38 -8.65 25.51
C ILE A 516 5.14 -8.60 24.17
N LEU A 517 4.84 -9.54 23.28
CA LEU A 517 5.18 -9.48 21.86
C LEU A 517 4.16 -8.59 21.14
N LEU A 518 4.64 -7.72 20.26
CA LEU A 518 3.79 -6.78 19.51
C LEU A 518 3.24 -7.44 18.24
N LYS A 519 1.92 -7.43 18.02
CA LYS A 519 1.34 -8.00 16.79
C LYS A 519 1.59 -7.13 15.57
N GLN A 520 1.61 -7.76 14.39
CA GLN A 520 1.63 -7.05 13.10
C GLN A 520 0.42 -6.11 13.00
N GLY A 521 0.61 -4.93 12.41
CA GLY A 521 -0.40 -3.87 12.36
C GLY A 521 -0.44 -2.95 13.58
N PHE A 522 0.34 -3.23 14.63
CA PHE A 522 0.42 -2.41 15.85
C PHE A 522 1.81 -1.79 16.04
N TRP A 523 1.87 -0.69 16.79
CA TRP A 523 3.06 0.07 17.14
C TRP A 523 3.10 0.37 18.65
N ARG A 524 4.31 0.50 19.19
CA ARG A 524 4.61 1.00 20.54
C ARG A 524 5.93 1.76 20.53
N GLU A 525 6.08 2.75 21.40
CA GLU A 525 7.28 3.59 21.47
C GLU A 525 8.47 2.83 22.10
N GLU A 526 8.22 2.10 23.20
CA GLU A 526 9.26 1.42 24.00
C GLU A 526 9.10 -0.11 24.05
N GLN A 527 10.20 -0.83 24.29
CA GLN A 527 10.24 -2.30 24.35
C GLN A 527 9.36 -2.90 25.46
N TYR A 528 9.29 -2.21 26.60
CA TYR A 528 8.67 -2.70 27.83
C TYR A 528 7.49 -1.81 28.26
N SER A 529 6.73 -1.29 27.29
CA SER A 529 5.46 -0.61 27.56
C SER A 529 4.25 -1.50 27.22
N SER A 530 3.19 -1.35 28.01
CA SER A 530 1.85 -1.88 27.75
C SER A 530 1.06 -1.06 26.72
N ASP A 531 1.50 0.16 26.42
CA ASP A 531 0.79 1.11 25.56
C ASP A 531 1.01 0.76 24.09
N ILE A 532 0.01 0.11 23.50
CA ILE A 532 0.01 -0.40 22.12
C ILE A 532 -1.11 0.30 21.33
N ILE A 533 -0.79 0.72 20.11
CA ILE A 533 -1.72 1.44 19.22
C ILE A 533 -1.71 0.84 17.80
N GLU A 534 -2.87 0.78 17.16
CA GLU A 534 -3.04 0.25 15.80
C GLU A 534 -2.56 1.27 14.73
N CYS A 535 -1.89 0.78 13.68
CA CYS A 535 -1.37 1.60 12.59
C CYS A 535 -2.45 1.95 11.55
N THR A 536 -3.41 2.76 11.99
CA THR A 536 -4.72 3.03 11.33
C THR A 536 -4.68 3.38 9.85
N ASN A 537 -3.60 4.01 9.35
CA ASN A 537 -3.51 4.42 7.95
C ASN A 537 -2.98 3.32 7.02
N ARG A 538 -2.13 2.40 7.52
CA ARG A 538 -1.61 1.25 6.78
C ARG A 538 -0.98 0.24 7.73
N LEU A 539 -1.72 -0.83 8.04
CA LEU A 539 -1.28 -1.92 8.91
C LEU A 539 0.03 -2.57 8.43
N GLU A 540 0.22 -2.69 7.10
CA GLU A 540 1.43 -3.23 6.45
C GLU A 540 2.73 -2.50 6.83
N ASN A 541 2.66 -1.21 7.22
CA ASN A 541 3.85 -0.44 7.59
C ASN A 541 4.43 -0.86 8.95
N CYS A 542 3.64 -1.57 9.78
CA CYS A 542 3.99 -1.96 11.14
C CYS A 542 4.14 -3.49 11.23
N ILE A 543 5.39 -3.97 11.19
CA ILE A 543 5.73 -5.40 11.13
C ILE A 543 5.60 -6.14 12.47
N GLY A 544 5.24 -5.41 13.54
CA GLY A 544 5.14 -5.95 14.90
C GLY A 544 6.51 -6.25 15.53
N ASN A 545 6.52 -7.22 16.45
CA ASN A 545 7.67 -7.89 17.09
C ASN A 545 8.68 -7.04 17.88
N SER A 546 8.74 -5.72 17.69
CA SER A 546 9.77 -4.84 18.28
C SER A 546 9.16 -3.57 18.93
N TYR A 547 9.85 -2.43 18.84
CA TYR A 547 9.42 -1.11 19.34
C TYR A 547 10.03 0.04 18.52
N GLY A 548 9.45 1.24 18.61
CA GLY A 548 9.91 2.44 17.92
C GLY A 548 10.04 2.26 16.39
N ASN A 549 11.18 2.70 15.82
CA ASN A 549 11.47 2.55 14.38
C ASN A 549 11.68 1.09 13.95
N ALA A 550 11.98 0.17 14.88
CA ALA A 550 12.19 -1.24 14.55
C ALA A 550 10.88 -2.02 14.30
N VAL A 551 9.73 -1.39 14.54
CA VAL A 551 8.41 -1.87 14.10
C VAL A 551 8.14 -1.51 12.64
N CYS A 552 8.92 -0.61 12.03
CA CYS A 552 8.63 -0.09 10.71
C CYS A 552 9.18 -0.97 9.58
N ILE A 553 8.45 -1.02 8.46
CA ILE A 553 8.93 -1.59 7.19
C ILE A 553 10.12 -0.79 6.62
N GLU A 554 11.00 -1.42 5.83
CA GLU A 554 12.23 -0.82 5.28
C GLU A 554 11.96 0.53 4.59
N GLY A 555 12.49 1.62 5.16
CA GLY A 555 12.36 2.99 4.67
C GLY A 555 11.32 3.86 5.38
N ASN A 556 10.41 3.27 6.16
CA ASN A 556 9.47 3.98 7.02
C ASN A 556 10.05 4.16 8.43
N ILE A 557 9.69 5.25 9.11
CA ILE A 557 10.08 5.58 10.50
C ILE A 557 8.97 6.38 11.20
N GLY A 558 9.16 6.61 12.50
CA GLY A 558 8.31 7.49 13.32
C GLY A 558 7.05 6.81 13.86
N PRO A 559 6.21 7.57 14.60
CA PRO A 559 4.96 7.08 15.15
C PRO A 559 4.06 6.47 14.07
N LEU A 560 3.53 5.26 14.35
CA LEU A 560 2.68 4.48 13.43
C LEU A 560 3.33 4.17 12.07
N CYS A 561 4.65 4.38 11.92
CA CYS A 561 5.41 4.16 10.69
C CYS A 561 4.83 4.90 9.47
N GLU A 562 4.27 6.08 9.68
CA GLU A 562 3.60 6.89 8.64
C GLU A 562 4.55 7.83 7.84
N GLU A 563 5.81 7.97 8.26
CA GLU A 563 6.83 8.85 7.66
C GLU A 563 8.03 8.10 7.05
N CYS A 564 8.82 8.78 6.20
CA CYS A 564 9.98 8.19 5.51
C CYS A 564 11.32 8.65 6.09
N ASP A 565 12.33 7.77 6.05
CA ASP A 565 13.71 8.08 6.45
C ASP A 565 14.47 8.84 5.34
N VAL A 566 14.15 10.12 5.18
CA VAL A 566 14.77 11.02 4.19
C VAL A 566 16.27 11.16 4.41
N TYR A 567 16.70 11.24 5.67
CA TYR A 567 18.11 11.39 5.99
C TYR A 567 18.88 10.07 5.83
N GLY A 568 18.24 8.92 6.01
CA GLY A 568 18.87 7.61 6.08
C GLY A 568 19.49 7.34 7.45
N THR A 569 18.95 7.95 8.51
CA THR A 569 19.49 7.88 9.88
C THR A 569 19.30 6.51 10.52
N TYR A 570 18.23 5.80 10.16
CA TYR A 570 17.91 4.48 10.71
C TYR A 570 18.21 3.38 9.67
N TRP A 571 17.71 3.53 8.44
CA TRP A 571 17.86 2.52 7.38
C TRP A 571 19.19 2.63 6.59
N LYS A 572 20.12 3.52 7.00
CA LYS A 572 21.43 3.80 6.35
C LYS A 572 21.35 4.20 4.87
N THR A 573 20.13 4.38 4.36
CA THR A 573 19.79 4.63 2.96
C THR A 573 18.59 5.56 2.94
N SER A 574 18.53 6.47 1.96
CA SER A 574 17.59 7.60 2.00
C SER A 574 16.29 7.30 1.24
N TYR A 575 15.16 7.63 1.86
CA TYR A 575 13.80 7.36 1.36
C TYR A 575 12.94 8.60 1.26
N THR A 576 12.04 8.63 0.29
CA THR A 576 11.08 9.72 0.08
C THR A 576 9.68 9.18 -0.17
N LYS A 577 8.66 10.02 -0.01
CA LYS A 577 7.26 9.67 -0.22
C LYS A 577 7.01 9.37 -1.71
N LYS A 578 6.53 8.16 -1.98
CA LYS A 578 6.06 7.71 -3.31
C LYS A 578 4.56 7.98 -3.46
N ASN A 579 3.81 7.63 -2.42
CA ASN A 579 2.38 7.84 -2.22
C ASN A 579 2.18 8.25 -0.74
N LYS A 580 0.93 8.48 -0.31
CA LYS A 580 0.60 8.57 1.12
C LYS A 580 1.11 7.33 1.86
N PHE A 581 1.91 7.52 2.90
CA PHE A 581 2.44 6.45 3.78
C PHE A 581 3.32 5.39 3.09
N GLU A 582 3.66 5.54 1.80
CA GLU A 582 4.57 4.66 1.08
C GLU A 582 5.91 5.34 0.80
N CYS A 583 7.01 4.69 1.17
CA CYS A 583 8.36 5.18 0.95
C CYS A 583 9.06 4.48 -0.24
N ILE A 584 9.95 5.20 -0.93
CA ILE A 584 10.80 4.67 -2.02
C ILE A 584 12.22 5.22 -1.90
N LYS A 585 13.22 4.43 -2.31
CA LYS A 585 14.64 4.81 -2.28
C LYS A 585 14.87 6.06 -3.15
N CYS A 586 15.53 7.09 -2.61
CA CYS A 586 15.73 8.39 -3.29
C CYS A 586 16.36 8.26 -4.70
N LYS A 587 17.21 7.24 -4.92
CA LYS A 587 17.78 6.94 -6.25
C LYS A 587 16.71 6.56 -7.29
N GLU A 588 15.67 5.83 -6.89
CA GLU A 588 14.56 5.39 -7.76
C GLU A 588 13.57 6.54 -8.05
N GLN A 589 13.47 7.55 -7.16
CA GLN A 589 12.60 8.72 -7.36
C GLN A 589 12.97 9.55 -8.61
N THR A 590 14.22 9.44 -9.10
CA THR A 590 14.67 10.09 -10.33
C THR A 590 13.78 9.79 -11.55
N TYR A 591 13.25 8.56 -11.65
CA TYR A 591 12.31 8.16 -12.71
C TYR A 591 10.96 8.88 -12.65
N ASN A 592 10.58 9.48 -11.52
CA ASN A 592 9.31 10.20 -11.36
C ASN A 592 9.40 11.72 -11.64
N LEU A 593 10.59 12.27 -11.90
CA LEU A 593 10.79 13.72 -12.10
C LEU A 593 9.99 14.31 -13.29
N TRP A 594 9.53 13.48 -14.23
CA TRP A 594 8.60 13.92 -15.28
C TRP A 594 7.23 14.35 -14.75
N LYS A 595 6.78 13.83 -13.61
CA LYS A 595 5.51 14.26 -12.96
C LYS A 595 5.63 15.73 -12.49
N LEU A 596 6.76 16.08 -11.87
CA LEU A 596 7.11 17.45 -11.48
C LEU A 596 7.22 18.38 -12.69
N PHE A 597 7.84 17.93 -13.78
CA PHE A 597 7.88 18.71 -15.02
C PHE A 597 6.46 18.95 -15.58
N LEU A 598 5.59 17.93 -15.53
CA LEU A 598 4.21 18.02 -16.01
C LEU A 598 3.35 18.97 -15.15
N SER A 599 3.52 18.98 -13.82
CA SER A 599 2.79 19.90 -12.93
C SER A 599 3.21 21.36 -13.17
N ILE A 600 4.51 21.65 -13.28
CA ILE A 600 5.03 22.98 -13.59
C ILE A 600 4.56 23.44 -14.98
N LEU A 601 4.64 22.56 -15.99
CA LEU A 601 4.15 22.82 -17.34
C LEU A 601 2.64 23.09 -17.35
N TRP A 602 1.85 22.38 -16.54
CA TRP A 602 0.43 22.63 -16.38
C TRP A 602 0.14 24.00 -15.75
N ILE A 603 0.81 24.38 -14.66
CA ILE A 603 0.65 25.72 -14.05
C ILE A 603 0.97 26.81 -15.09
N PHE A 604 2.11 26.69 -15.78
CA PHE A 604 2.51 27.63 -16.82
C PHE A 604 1.49 27.69 -17.97
N PHE A 605 0.97 26.54 -18.41
CA PHE A 605 -0.09 26.45 -19.43
C PHE A 605 -1.41 27.07 -18.98
N ALA A 606 -1.81 26.89 -17.71
CA ALA A 606 -3.01 27.48 -17.14
C ALA A 606 -2.90 29.01 -17.02
N VAL A 607 -1.76 29.53 -16.56
CA VAL A 607 -1.43 30.98 -16.57
C VAL A 607 -1.49 31.50 -18.01
N TYR A 608 -0.77 30.85 -18.93
CA TYR A 608 -0.67 31.23 -20.33
C TYR A 608 -2.05 31.28 -21.03
N LEU A 609 -2.87 30.23 -20.90
CA LEU A 609 -4.22 30.20 -21.49
C LEU A 609 -5.09 31.32 -20.93
N THR A 610 -5.07 31.52 -19.61
CA THR A 610 -5.89 32.52 -18.92
C THR A 610 -5.53 33.93 -19.36
N VAL A 611 -4.23 34.28 -19.29
CA VAL A 611 -3.76 35.62 -19.67
C VAL A 611 -3.87 35.84 -21.18
N ARG A 612 -3.54 34.87 -22.04
CA ARG A 612 -3.70 35.01 -23.51
C ARG A 612 -5.15 35.26 -23.91
N ARG A 613 -6.11 34.57 -23.27
CA ARG A 613 -7.55 34.79 -23.50
C ARG A 613 -7.98 36.18 -23.05
N ASP A 614 -7.62 36.60 -21.84
CA ASP A 614 -8.07 37.89 -21.33
C ASP A 614 -7.39 39.07 -22.03
N LYS A 615 -6.12 38.93 -22.44
CA LYS A 615 -5.39 39.88 -23.29
C LYS A 615 -6.02 40.04 -24.68
N LYS A 616 -6.67 39.00 -25.21
CA LYS A 616 -7.54 39.11 -26.41
C LYS A 616 -8.83 39.87 -26.09
N ASN A 617 -9.52 39.49 -25.01
CA ASN A 617 -10.78 40.14 -24.59
C ASN A 617 -10.59 41.64 -24.32
N GLN A 618 -9.50 42.04 -23.67
CA GLN A 618 -9.20 43.46 -23.44
C GLN A 618 -8.78 44.19 -24.71
N ARG A 619 -8.08 43.56 -25.66
CA ARG A 619 -7.87 44.15 -27.00
C ARG A 619 -9.23 44.46 -27.65
N LEU A 620 -10.19 43.53 -27.61
CA LEU A 620 -11.54 43.77 -28.13
C LEU A 620 -12.27 44.86 -27.35
N ARG A 621 -12.23 44.87 -26.01
CA ARG A 621 -12.83 45.93 -25.17
C ARG A 621 -12.25 47.32 -25.46
N LEU A 622 -10.94 47.44 -25.65
CA LEU A 622 -10.28 48.71 -25.98
C LEU A 622 -10.67 49.19 -27.39
N ILE A 623 -10.69 48.30 -28.38
CA ILE A 623 -11.13 48.60 -29.74
C ILE A 623 -12.60 49.05 -29.75
N VAL A 624 -13.48 48.30 -29.07
CA VAL A 624 -14.91 48.63 -28.92
C VAL A 624 -15.07 49.97 -28.21
N ASN A 625 -14.40 50.22 -27.09
CA ASN A 625 -14.49 51.50 -26.39
C ASN A 625 -13.98 52.69 -27.25
N ALA A 626 -12.96 52.49 -28.10
CA ALA A 626 -12.47 53.51 -29.01
C ALA A 626 -13.46 53.81 -30.16
N PHE A 627 -14.14 52.80 -30.72
CA PHE A 627 -15.17 52.99 -31.73
C PHE A 627 -16.47 53.60 -31.15
N TYR A 628 -16.88 53.16 -29.96
CA TYR A 628 -18.11 53.67 -29.33
C TYR A 628 -17.95 55.10 -28.81
N LYS A 629 -16.73 55.54 -28.45
CA LYS A 629 -16.42 56.97 -28.18
C LYS A 629 -16.49 57.85 -29.45
N LYS A 630 -16.88 57.29 -30.62
CA LYS A 630 -17.20 58.02 -31.86
C LYS A 630 -18.69 57.91 -32.28
N ASN A 631 -19.59 57.45 -31.40
CA ASN A 631 -21.05 57.44 -31.61
C ASN A 631 -21.56 56.75 -32.90
N VAL A 632 -21.06 55.54 -33.19
CA VAL A 632 -21.43 54.78 -34.42
C VAL A 632 -22.42 53.63 -34.16
N TYR A 633 -22.54 53.10 -32.93
CA TYR A 633 -23.36 51.91 -32.61
C TYR A 633 -24.12 52.02 -31.29
N THR A 634 -25.24 51.30 -31.17
CA THR A 634 -26.12 51.27 -30.00
C THR A 634 -25.59 50.39 -28.87
N PHE A 635 -25.97 50.70 -27.62
CA PHE A 635 -25.39 50.10 -26.42
C PHE A 635 -25.52 48.57 -26.30
N MET A 636 -26.54 47.96 -26.92
CA MET A 636 -26.81 46.52 -26.79
C MET A 636 -25.81 45.62 -27.55
N ASP A 637 -25.35 46.01 -28.73
CA ASP A 637 -24.35 45.23 -29.48
C ASP A 637 -22.98 45.24 -28.80
N ARG A 638 -22.67 46.32 -28.07
CA ARG A 638 -21.50 46.44 -27.20
C ARG A 638 -21.46 45.31 -26.18
N GLN A 639 -22.58 45.03 -25.50
CA GLN A 639 -22.66 43.96 -24.51
C GLN A 639 -22.62 42.59 -25.19
N LYS A 640 -23.52 42.29 -26.14
CA LYS A 640 -23.62 40.96 -26.77
C LYS A 640 -22.29 40.49 -27.36
N THR A 641 -21.60 41.34 -28.12
CA THR A 641 -20.35 40.99 -28.80
C THR A 641 -19.22 40.73 -27.80
N LEU A 642 -19.06 41.60 -26.79
CA LEU A 642 -18.04 41.43 -25.76
C LEU A 642 -18.32 40.20 -24.89
N LEU A 643 -19.56 39.94 -24.52
CA LEU A 643 -19.96 38.81 -23.66
C LEU A 643 -19.77 37.44 -24.32
N TYR A 644 -19.68 37.38 -25.65
CA TYR A 644 -19.44 36.13 -26.39
C TYR A 644 -18.01 35.62 -26.22
N GLU A 645 -16.98 36.46 -26.40
CA GLU A 645 -15.57 36.03 -26.30
C GLU A 645 -15.09 35.80 -24.85
N GLN A 646 -15.76 36.40 -23.86
CA GLN A 646 -15.33 36.34 -22.45
C GLN A 646 -15.45 34.96 -21.79
N LYS A 647 -16.28 34.05 -22.32
CA LYS A 647 -16.67 32.81 -21.63
C LYS A 647 -15.47 31.93 -21.24
N SER A 648 -14.46 31.84 -22.10
CA SER A 648 -13.34 30.90 -21.95
C SER A 648 -12.27 31.30 -20.93
N LYS A 649 -12.34 32.50 -20.33
CA LYS A 649 -11.57 32.80 -19.09
C LYS A 649 -12.34 32.35 -17.85
N ILE A 650 -13.66 32.52 -17.87
CA ILE A 650 -14.54 32.24 -16.73
C ILE A 650 -14.66 30.73 -16.51
N TYR A 651 -14.70 29.93 -17.58
CA TYR A 651 -14.62 28.46 -17.46
C TYR A 651 -13.32 27.99 -16.78
N MET A 652 -12.17 28.65 -17.02
CA MET A 652 -10.91 28.29 -16.33
C MET A 652 -11.00 28.55 -14.82
N LYS A 653 -11.57 29.69 -14.41
CA LYS A 653 -11.82 29.99 -12.99
C LYS A 653 -12.76 28.99 -12.32
N ILE A 654 -13.89 28.67 -12.96
CA ILE A 654 -14.85 27.70 -12.42
C ILE A 654 -14.20 26.31 -12.33
N PHE A 655 -13.41 25.91 -13.32
CA PHE A 655 -12.66 24.65 -13.33
C PHE A 655 -11.62 24.58 -12.19
N VAL A 656 -10.79 25.60 -12.01
CA VAL A 656 -9.82 25.69 -10.91
C VAL A 656 -10.53 25.66 -9.55
N ASN A 657 -11.60 26.42 -9.39
CA ASN A 657 -12.39 26.44 -8.15
C ASN A 657 -13.04 25.07 -7.84
N TYR A 658 -13.51 24.37 -8.87
CA TYR A 658 -14.05 23.03 -8.76
C TYR A 658 -12.98 22.02 -8.33
N ILE A 659 -11.82 21.98 -9.00
CA ILE A 659 -10.77 21.01 -8.64
C ILE A 659 -10.19 21.29 -7.25
N GLN A 660 -9.95 22.55 -6.88
CA GLN A 660 -9.49 22.93 -5.52
C GLN A 660 -10.46 22.49 -4.40
N ILE A 661 -11.74 22.26 -4.69
CA ILE A 661 -12.72 21.71 -3.74
C ILE A 661 -12.82 20.19 -3.88
N ALA A 662 -12.76 19.65 -5.10
CA ALA A 662 -12.76 18.20 -5.34
C ALA A 662 -11.52 17.50 -4.76
N SER A 663 -10.35 18.15 -4.72
CA SER A 663 -9.14 17.62 -4.08
C SER A 663 -9.29 17.43 -2.56
N ALA A 664 -10.26 18.09 -1.91
CA ALA A 664 -10.59 17.81 -0.51
C ALA A 664 -11.07 16.36 -0.29
N ALA A 665 -11.63 15.70 -1.31
CA ALA A 665 -12.04 14.29 -1.26
C ALA A 665 -10.85 13.33 -1.01
N VAL A 666 -9.63 13.73 -1.37
CA VAL A 666 -8.40 12.94 -1.11
C VAL A 666 -8.09 12.84 0.40
N SER A 667 -8.65 13.72 1.24
CA SER A 667 -8.49 13.70 2.71
C SER A 667 -9.34 12.65 3.44
N PHE A 668 -10.17 11.90 2.71
CA PHE A 668 -11.06 10.86 3.25
C PHE A 668 -10.46 9.45 3.15
N ASN A 669 -9.19 9.34 2.72
CA ASN A 669 -8.42 8.08 2.64
C ASN A 669 -9.19 6.90 2.03
N LEU A 670 -9.95 7.17 0.96
CA LEU A 670 -10.63 6.14 0.19
C LEU A 670 -9.59 5.28 -0.54
N ASN A 671 -9.74 3.96 -0.47
CA ASN A 671 -8.88 2.99 -1.19
C ASN A 671 -9.13 3.04 -2.71
N ILE A 672 -8.57 4.06 -3.35
CA ILE A 672 -8.66 4.35 -4.79
C ILE A 672 -7.30 4.08 -5.43
N GLY A 673 -7.29 3.52 -6.64
CA GLY A 673 -6.06 3.34 -7.43
C GLY A 673 -5.33 4.69 -7.63
N ALA A 674 -4.05 4.72 -7.27
CA ALA A 674 -3.26 5.94 -7.06
C ALA A 674 -3.37 6.99 -8.19
N TYR A 675 -3.41 6.55 -9.46
CA TYR A 675 -3.51 7.42 -10.63
C TYR A 675 -4.66 8.45 -10.59
N VAL A 676 -5.80 8.11 -9.98
CA VAL A 676 -6.95 9.04 -9.87
C VAL A 676 -6.71 10.07 -8.77
N ILE A 677 -6.08 9.66 -7.66
CA ILE A 677 -5.69 10.57 -6.57
C ILE A 677 -4.61 11.54 -7.08
N ASP A 678 -3.56 11.03 -7.73
CA ASP A 678 -2.50 11.82 -8.39
C ASP A 678 -3.09 12.87 -9.33
N ALA A 679 -3.96 12.46 -10.26
CA ALA A 679 -4.51 13.37 -11.26
C ALA A 679 -5.34 14.51 -10.63
N ILE A 680 -6.06 14.24 -9.55
CA ILE A 680 -6.83 15.28 -8.83
C ILE A 680 -5.91 16.17 -7.99
N SER A 681 -4.91 15.58 -7.33
CA SER A 681 -4.00 16.30 -6.43
C SER A 681 -3.07 17.25 -7.21
N TYR A 682 -2.46 16.82 -8.32
CA TYR A 682 -1.64 17.68 -9.19
C TYR A 682 -2.40 18.85 -9.82
N LEU A 683 -3.72 18.73 -9.99
CA LEU A 683 -4.54 19.80 -10.56
C LEU A 683 -5.10 20.75 -9.49
N GLY A 684 -5.31 20.28 -8.24
CA GLY A 684 -5.94 21.05 -7.15
C GLY A 684 -4.99 21.59 -6.09
N VAL A 685 -3.91 20.88 -5.80
CA VAL A 685 -2.91 21.18 -4.76
C VAL A 685 -1.50 20.99 -5.37
N PRO A 686 -1.15 21.77 -6.42
CA PRO A 686 -0.02 21.46 -7.31
C PRO A 686 1.36 21.66 -6.70
N ILE A 687 1.53 22.48 -5.64
CA ILE A 687 2.83 22.77 -5.04
C ILE A 687 3.18 21.71 -3.99
N SER A 688 2.27 21.37 -3.06
CA SER A 688 2.57 20.33 -2.06
C SER A 688 2.86 18.98 -2.76
N THR A 689 2.06 18.62 -3.76
CA THR A 689 2.25 17.40 -4.56
C THR A 689 3.53 17.39 -5.41
N SER A 690 4.10 18.57 -5.67
CA SER A 690 5.36 18.71 -6.42
C SER A 690 6.59 18.68 -5.51
N ILE A 691 6.49 19.20 -4.29
CA ILE A 691 7.67 19.37 -3.41
C ILE A 691 8.13 18.08 -2.75
N ASP A 692 7.26 17.08 -2.61
CA ASP A 692 7.64 15.74 -2.15
C ASP A 692 8.57 15.03 -3.16
N TYR A 693 8.45 15.30 -4.46
CA TYR A 693 9.41 14.82 -5.47
C TYR A 693 10.75 15.57 -5.44
N LEU A 694 10.80 16.75 -4.82
CA LEU A 694 12.02 17.51 -4.58
C LEU A 694 12.69 17.18 -3.24
N GLU A 695 12.06 16.39 -2.37
CA GLU A 695 12.51 16.15 -1.00
C GLU A 695 13.96 15.63 -0.91
N CYS A 696 14.33 14.67 -1.75
CA CYS A 696 15.71 14.18 -1.82
C CYS A 696 16.72 15.26 -2.24
N LEU A 697 16.33 16.19 -3.14
CA LEU A 697 17.19 17.29 -3.60
C LEU A 697 17.26 18.44 -2.59
N ILE A 698 16.18 18.66 -1.83
CA ILE A 698 16.11 19.68 -0.78
C ILE A 698 16.94 19.24 0.44
N LYS A 699 16.96 17.95 0.76
CA LYS A 699 17.81 17.35 1.80
C LYS A 699 19.30 17.68 1.57
N ASP A 700 19.78 17.51 0.34
CA ASP A 700 21.20 17.67 -0.01
C ASP A 700 21.70 19.14 0.08
N LEU A 701 20.81 20.10 0.37
CA LEU A 701 21.17 21.51 0.64
C LEU A 701 21.84 21.74 2.01
N ASN A 702 21.86 20.73 2.89
CA ASN A 702 22.69 20.67 4.10
C ASN A 702 22.58 21.89 5.05
N SER A 703 21.36 22.40 5.24
CA SER A 703 21.07 23.56 6.10
C SER A 703 20.59 23.17 7.50
N ASP A 704 20.88 24.01 8.51
CA ASP A 704 20.38 23.86 9.89
C ASP A 704 18.85 23.99 10.04
N ILE A 705 18.15 24.45 9.00
CA ILE A 705 16.69 24.59 8.98
C ILE A 705 16.04 23.20 8.84
N PRO A 706 15.13 22.79 9.76
CA PRO A 706 14.43 21.51 9.64
C PRO A 706 13.66 21.39 8.32
N LEU A 707 13.75 20.21 7.70
CA LEU A 707 13.28 19.93 6.34
C LEU A 707 11.83 20.38 6.06
N ILE A 708 10.94 20.25 7.04
CA ILE A 708 9.53 20.67 6.93
C ILE A 708 9.36 22.20 6.72
N TYR A 709 10.22 23.02 7.34
CA TYR A 709 10.20 24.47 7.17
C TYR A 709 10.97 24.90 5.92
N LEU A 710 12.04 24.17 5.55
CA LEU A 710 12.74 24.38 4.28
C LEU A 710 11.83 24.08 3.07
N LYS A 711 11.03 23.00 3.12
CA LYS A 711 9.94 22.74 2.17
C LYS A 711 8.99 23.94 2.08
N LEU A 712 8.49 24.47 3.21
CA LEU A 712 7.59 25.64 3.20
C LEU A 712 8.22 26.87 2.52
N ILE A 713 9.51 27.16 2.79
CA ILE A 713 10.22 28.28 2.15
C ILE A 713 10.27 28.10 0.63
N VAL A 714 10.62 26.91 0.14
CA VAL A 714 10.64 26.60 -1.29
C VAL A 714 9.23 26.67 -1.91
N SER A 715 8.19 26.20 -1.21
CA SER A 715 6.78 26.35 -1.61
C SER A 715 6.37 27.82 -1.75
N ILE A 716 6.78 28.70 -0.82
CA ILE A 716 6.49 30.14 -0.86
C ILE A 716 7.23 30.85 -2.00
N LEU A 717 8.45 30.43 -2.34
CA LEU A 717 9.24 31.00 -3.42
C LEU A 717 8.80 30.52 -4.82
N CYS A 718 8.24 29.31 -4.93
CA CYS A 718 7.85 28.70 -6.21
C CYS A 718 6.92 29.59 -7.08
N PRO A 719 5.86 30.24 -6.56
CA PRO A 719 5.04 31.17 -7.34
C PRO A 719 5.80 32.40 -7.85
N LEU A 720 6.79 32.89 -7.11
CA LEU A 720 7.62 34.01 -7.55
C LEU A 720 8.52 33.58 -8.71
N ALA A 721 9.10 32.37 -8.64
CA ALA A 721 9.86 31.79 -9.75
C ALA A 721 9.00 31.57 -11.01
N ILE A 722 7.79 31.01 -10.86
CA ILE A 722 6.84 30.82 -11.99
C ILE A 722 6.44 32.16 -12.60
N LEU A 723 6.21 33.19 -11.78
CA LEU A 723 5.91 34.55 -12.26
C LEU A 723 7.10 35.16 -13.00
N LEU A 724 8.33 34.99 -12.51
CA LEU A 724 9.56 35.46 -13.18
C LEU A 724 9.76 34.79 -14.53
N VAL A 725 9.57 33.47 -14.64
CA VAL A 725 9.63 32.75 -15.92
C VAL A 725 8.56 33.24 -16.90
N TYR A 726 7.33 33.50 -16.43
CA TYR A 726 6.28 34.08 -17.27
C TYR A 726 6.58 35.53 -17.69
N LEU A 727 7.22 36.34 -16.84
CA LEU A 727 7.67 37.69 -17.18
C LEU A 727 8.73 37.66 -18.28
N VAL A 728 9.74 36.78 -18.17
CA VAL A 728 10.76 36.57 -19.20
C VAL A 728 10.11 36.15 -20.53
N TYR A 729 9.16 35.21 -20.48
CA TYR A 729 8.40 34.78 -21.66
C TYR A 729 7.66 35.95 -22.35
N GLU A 730 6.90 36.77 -21.60
CA GLU A 730 6.19 37.92 -22.18
C GLU A 730 7.15 39.00 -22.70
N VAL A 731 8.30 39.23 -22.05
CA VAL A 731 9.33 40.17 -22.55
C VAL A 731 9.92 39.70 -23.88
N ILE A 732 10.21 38.40 -24.03
CA ILE A 732 10.71 37.80 -25.28
C ILE A 732 9.64 37.95 -26.38
N ILE A 733 8.40 37.52 -26.12
CA ILE A 733 7.29 37.62 -27.09
C ILE A 733 6.99 39.08 -27.46
N GLN A 734 7.12 40.02 -26.53
CA GLN A 734 6.97 41.45 -26.82
C GLN A 734 8.08 41.95 -27.74
N LYS A 735 9.36 41.68 -27.43
CA LYS A 735 10.50 42.06 -28.28
C LYS A 735 10.41 41.45 -29.68
N CYS A 736 10.03 40.17 -29.79
CA CYS A 736 10.00 39.45 -31.06
C CYS A 736 8.74 39.70 -31.92
N TYR A 737 7.62 40.16 -31.33
CA TYR A 737 6.32 40.15 -32.06
C TYR A 737 5.41 41.38 -31.83
N TYR A 738 5.55 42.17 -30.76
CA TYR A 738 4.57 43.23 -30.43
C TYR A 738 5.19 44.50 -29.81
N LYS A 739 5.29 45.58 -30.61
CA LYS A 739 5.83 46.90 -30.23
C LYS A 739 5.05 47.72 -29.16
N SER A 740 4.04 47.16 -28.47
CA SER A 740 3.12 47.93 -27.60
C SER A 740 3.22 47.58 -26.11
N THR A 741 3.74 48.51 -25.31
CA THR A 741 4.04 48.33 -23.87
C THR A 741 2.82 48.28 -22.95
N ARG A 742 1.73 49.02 -23.25
CA ARG A 742 0.57 49.13 -22.34
C ARG A 742 -0.15 47.80 -22.07
N LEU A 743 -0.01 46.81 -22.94
CA LEU A 743 -0.57 45.47 -22.74
C LEU A 743 0.36 44.51 -21.98
N PHE A 744 1.61 44.89 -21.69
CA PHE A 744 2.54 44.10 -20.89
C PHE A 744 2.13 44.11 -19.42
N SER A 745 2.00 45.30 -18.81
CA SER A 745 1.58 45.46 -17.42
C SER A 745 0.23 44.79 -17.13
N TYR A 746 -0.69 44.80 -18.11
CA TYR A 746 -1.95 44.06 -18.02
C TYR A 746 -1.75 42.55 -17.81
N SER A 747 -0.89 41.93 -18.63
CA SER A 747 -0.55 40.51 -18.49
C SER A 747 0.11 40.22 -17.14
N VAL A 748 0.94 41.12 -16.60
CA VAL A 748 1.54 40.96 -15.27
C VAL A 748 0.47 40.91 -14.18
N TYR A 749 -0.38 41.94 -14.06
CA TYR A 749 -1.44 41.95 -13.05
C TYR A 749 -2.38 40.73 -13.17
N THR A 750 -2.74 40.35 -14.40
CA THR A 750 -3.60 39.18 -14.65
C THR A 750 -2.93 37.88 -14.23
N ALA A 751 -1.64 37.71 -14.54
CA ALA A 751 -0.86 36.53 -14.16
C ALA A 751 -0.68 36.42 -12.64
N SER A 752 -0.24 37.51 -11.98
CA SER A 752 -0.03 37.53 -10.53
C SER A 752 -1.32 37.24 -9.76
N ILE A 753 -2.46 37.82 -10.17
CA ILE A 753 -3.75 37.57 -9.52
C ILE A 753 -4.22 36.13 -9.77
N PHE A 754 -4.11 35.61 -11.00
CA PHE A 754 -4.50 34.23 -11.29
C PHE A 754 -3.64 33.21 -10.54
N LEU A 755 -2.31 33.43 -10.51
CA LEU A 755 -1.37 32.55 -9.80
C LEU A 755 -1.63 32.57 -8.29
N PHE A 756 -1.90 33.75 -7.70
CA PHE A 756 -2.34 33.86 -6.30
C PHE A 756 -3.63 33.06 -6.05
N LEU A 757 -4.68 33.25 -6.86
CA LEU A 757 -5.95 32.52 -6.70
C LEU A 757 -5.83 31.00 -6.91
N TYR A 758 -4.84 30.55 -7.70
CA TYR A 758 -4.60 29.13 -7.94
C TYR A 758 -3.79 28.48 -6.81
N VAL A 759 -2.76 29.18 -6.30
CA VAL A 759 -1.81 28.65 -5.31
C VAL A 759 -2.24 28.89 -3.85
N GLN A 760 -2.92 29.99 -3.53
CA GLN A 760 -3.19 30.38 -2.14
C GLN A 760 -3.86 29.28 -1.29
N PRO A 761 -4.82 28.47 -1.79
CA PRO A 761 -5.41 27.37 -1.00
C PRO A 761 -4.40 26.28 -0.61
N ASP A 762 -3.43 25.99 -1.48
CA ASP A 762 -2.38 24.98 -1.28
C ASP A 762 -1.43 25.41 -0.16
N LEU A 763 -0.85 26.61 -0.29
CA LEU A 763 0.04 27.17 0.74
C LEU A 763 -0.65 27.33 2.10
N VAL A 764 -1.93 27.74 2.11
CA VAL A 764 -2.71 27.85 3.35
C VAL A 764 -2.95 26.47 3.97
N SER A 765 -3.12 25.40 3.18
CA SER A 765 -3.20 24.04 3.70
C SER A 765 -1.88 23.54 4.26
N GLN A 766 -0.74 23.84 3.61
CA GLN A 766 0.59 23.50 4.14
C GLN A 766 0.87 24.22 5.47
N MET A 767 0.59 25.53 5.55
CA MET A 767 0.82 26.33 6.75
C MET A 767 -0.11 25.94 7.92
N ILE A 768 -1.39 25.65 7.66
CA ILE A 768 -2.29 25.16 8.72
C ILE A 768 -1.88 23.74 9.16
N GLY A 769 -1.44 22.87 8.25
CA GLY A 769 -0.91 21.54 8.59
C GLY A 769 0.39 21.56 9.40
N LEU A 770 1.18 22.64 9.31
CA LEU A 770 2.37 22.88 10.15
C LEU A 770 2.03 23.44 11.55
N LEU A 771 0.87 24.09 11.72
CA LEU A 771 0.38 24.60 13.01
C LEU A 771 -0.60 23.64 13.71
N SER A 772 -0.98 22.55 13.04
CA SER A 772 -1.92 21.55 13.55
C SER A 772 -1.17 20.36 14.14
N CYS A 773 -1.63 19.84 15.27
CA CYS A 773 -1.05 18.69 15.94
C CYS A 773 -1.99 17.47 15.88
N ARG A 774 -1.42 16.27 15.83
CA ARG A 774 -2.10 14.98 16.01
C ARG A 774 -1.54 14.33 17.27
N LYS A 775 -2.40 14.08 18.25
CA LYS A 775 -2.04 13.28 19.43
C LYS A 775 -1.88 11.81 19.06
N ILE A 776 -0.79 11.20 19.49
CA ILE A 776 -0.52 9.76 19.41
C ILE A 776 -0.03 9.34 20.79
N MET A 777 -0.76 8.43 21.46
CA MET A 777 -0.56 8.09 22.87
C MET A 777 -0.51 9.37 23.74
N ASN A 778 0.60 9.65 24.42
CA ASN A 778 0.75 10.85 25.27
C ASN A 778 1.33 12.07 24.54
N THR A 779 1.89 11.90 23.33
CA THR A 779 2.70 12.92 22.65
C THR A 779 1.95 13.55 21.46
N ASP A 780 2.09 14.87 21.29
CA ASP A 780 1.53 15.61 20.17
C ASP A 780 2.57 15.82 19.06
N TYR A 781 2.27 15.37 17.84
CA TYR A 781 3.16 15.47 16.67
C TYR A 781 2.56 16.37 15.59
N ILE A 782 3.41 17.00 14.76
CA ILE A 782 2.97 17.92 13.71
C ILE A 782 2.21 17.15 12.62
N LEU A 783 1.00 17.62 12.26
CA LEU A 783 0.06 16.89 11.38
C LEU A 783 0.62 16.60 9.97
N ILE A 784 1.52 17.44 9.45
CA ILE A 784 2.13 17.24 8.12
C ILE A 784 3.36 16.30 8.13
N ASN A 785 3.96 16.05 9.30
CA ASN A 785 5.09 15.12 9.46
C ASN A 785 5.27 14.70 10.93
N MET A 786 4.99 13.43 11.23
CA MET A 786 4.99 12.92 12.61
C MET A 786 6.39 12.60 13.18
N ASN A 787 7.48 12.82 12.46
CA ASN A 787 8.83 12.78 13.03
C ASN A 787 9.14 14.01 13.91
N TYR A 788 8.27 15.02 13.92
CA TYR A 788 8.46 16.27 14.67
C TYR A 788 7.37 16.44 15.73
N GLN A 789 7.77 16.67 16.98
CA GLN A 789 6.87 16.95 18.10
C GLN A 789 6.42 18.42 18.10
N CYS A 790 5.13 18.64 18.39
CA CYS A 790 4.56 19.96 18.66
C CYS A 790 5.12 20.54 19.97
N TYR A 791 4.94 21.86 20.16
CA TYR A 791 5.31 22.61 21.37
C TYR A 791 6.81 22.60 21.76
N THR A 792 7.67 21.97 20.98
CA THR A 792 9.13 22.13 21.02
C THR A 792 9.54 23.57 20.71
N ASP A 793 10.72 24.02 21.14
CA ASP A 793 11.13 25.41 20.95
C ASP A 793 11.46 25.74 19.48
N THR A 794 11.92 24.76 18.71
CA THR A 794 12.04 24.86 17.24
C THR A 794 10.66 25.04 16.59
N TYR A 795 9.64 24.27 17.03
CA TYR A 795 8.26 24.47 16.59
C TYR A 795 7.73 25.86 16.92
N LYS A 796 7.93 26.34 18.17
CA LYS A 796 7.51 27.71 18.58
C LYS A 796 8.18 28.78 17.72
N PHE A 797 9.50 28.68 17.53
CA PHE A 797 10.30 29.63 16.75
C PHE A 797 9.80 29.73 15.31
N TYR A 798 9.77 28.61 14.56
CA TYR A 798 9.33 28.66 13.16
C TYR A 798 7.83 28.97 13.02
N SER A 799 6.98 28.56 13.97
CA SER A 799 5.56 28.94 13.96
C SER A 799 5.37 30.45 14.02
N ILE A 800 6.11 31.15 14.88
CA ILE A 800 6.00 32.61 15.08
C ILE A 800 6.78 33.40 14.02
N ALA A 801 7.99 32.95 13.66
CA ALA A 801 8.88 33.68 12.74
C ALA A 801 8.55 33.46 11.25
N LEU A 802 8.00 32.29 10.88
CA LEU A 802 7.75 31.89 9.49
C LEU A 802 6.28 31.58 9.21
N VAL A 803 5.68 30.61 9.91
CA VAL A 803 4.40 30.05 9.48
C VAL A 803 3.23 31.03 9.69
N LEU A 804 3.09 31.61 10.88
CA LEU A 804 1.98 32.51 11.22
C LEU A 804 2.02 33.84 10.43
N PRO A 805 3.17 34.53 10.23
CA PRO A 805 3.22 35.75 9.41
C PRO A 805 2.79 35.51 7.95
N PHE A 806 3.28 34.43 7.31
CA PHE A 806 2.88 34.11 5.93
C PHE A 806 1.44 33.59 5.85
N LEU A 807 0.93 32.90 6.86
CA LEU A 807 -0.48 32.51 6.93
C LEU A 807 -1.40 33.74 6.99
N ILE A 808 -1.10 34.72 7.86
CA ILE A 808 -1.83 35.98 7.96
C ILE A 808 -1.75 36.79 6.65
N LEU A 809 -0.57 36.82 6.02
CA LEU A 809 -0.36 37.47 4.72
C LEU A 809 -1.28 36.87 3.62
N CYS A 810 -1.33 35.54 3.52
CA CYS A 810 -2.07 34.83 2.47
C CYS A 810 -3.58 34.69 2.74
N THR A 811 -4.03 34.69 4.00
CA THR A 811 -5.46 34.53 4.37
C THR A 811 -6.18 35.85 4.60
N ILE A 812 -5.53 36.85 5.19
CA ILE A 812 -6.14 38.11 5.60
C ILE A 812 -5.62 39.26 4.76
N VAL A 813 -4.30 39.53 4.78
CA VAL A 813 -3.74 40.79 4.24
C VAL A 813 -3.93 40.90 2.73
N LEU A 814 -3.59 39.86 1.95
CA LEU A 814 -3.71 39.90 0.49
C LEU A 814 -5.18 39.94 0.02
N PRO A 815 -6.11 39.10 0.53
CA PRO A 815 -7.53 39.21 0.19
C PRO A 815 -8.15 40.54 0.61
N ALA A 816 -7.84 41.06 1.80
CA ALA A 816 -8.32 42.36 2.27
C ALA A 816 -7.78 43.51 1.41
N PHE A 817 -6.48 43.50 1.06
CA PHE A 817 -5.89 44.47 0.15
C PHE A 817 -6.60 44.49 -1.21
N LEU A 818 -6.81 43.33 -1.83
CA LEU A 818 -7.52 43.23 -3.11
C LEU A 818 -8.97 43.74 -3.01
N PHE A 819 -9.68 43.39 -1.94
CA PHE A 819 -11.04 43.89 -1.69
C PHE A 819 -11.08 45.41 -1.50
N ILE A 820 -10.20 45.97 -0.66
CA ILE A 820 -10.09 47.41 -0.38
C ILE A 820 -9.74 48.19 -1.65
N GLN A 821 -8.80 47.70 -2.46
CA GLN A 821 -8.45 48.34 -3.74
C GLN A 821 -9.64 48.41 -4.70
N ILE A 822 -10.43 47.33 -4.81
CA ILE A 822 -11.63 47.30 -5.67
C ILE A 822 -12.74 48.20 -5.10
N TYR A 823 -12.96 48.19 -3.78
CA TYR A 823 -13.95 49.01 -3.08
C TYR A 823 -13.68 50.51 -3.23
N ILE A 824 -12.44 50.96 -3.03
CA ILE A 824 -12.01 52.35 -3.24
C ILE A 824 -12.11 52.72 -4.73
N SER A 825 -11.71 51.81 -5.63
CA SER A 825 -11.80 52.02 -7.09
C SER A 825 -13.25 52.23 -7.56
N GLN A 826 -14.19 51.39 -7.10
CA GLN A 826 -15.62 51.53 -7.38
C GLN A 826 -16.17 52.88 -6.86
N ARG A 827 -15.80 53.29 -5.63
CA ARG A 827 -16.24 54.56 -5.06
C ARG A 827 -15.66 55.81 -5.74
N ARG A 828 -14.41 55.78 -6.20
CA ARG A 828 -13.71 56.97 -6.75
C ARG A 828 -13.88 57.15 -8.26
N HIS A 829 -13.98 56.06 -9.02
CA HIS A 829 -13.89 56.10 -10.49
C HIS A 829 -14.88 55.16 -11.20
N GLY A 830 -15.50 54.24 -10.46
CA GLY A 830 -16.36 53.19 -11.00
C GLY A 830 -15.59 52.01 -11.61
N LEU A 831 -16.12 50.80 -11.47
CA LEU A 831 -15.53 49.55 -12.01
C LEU A 831 -15.39 49.54 -13.56
N ASN A 832 -16.04 50.49 -14.24
CA ASN A 832 -16.00 50.68 -15.68
C ASN A 832 -14.84 51.57 -16.18
N ASP A 833 -14.04 52.19 -15.30
CA ASP A 833 -12.80 52.87 -15.72
C ASP A 833 -11.82 51.84 -16.33
N VAL A 834 -11.33 52.16 -17.53
CA VAL A 834 -10.32 51.37 -18.26
C VAL A 834 -9.06 51.17 -17.43
N LYS A 835 -8.61 52.14 -16.62
CA LYS A 835 -7.40 51.96 -15.78
C LYS A 835 -7.59 50.90 -14.70
N ILE A 836 -8.75 50.90 -14.04
CA ILE A 836 -9.11 49.91 -13.00
C ILE A 836 -9.37 48.54 -13.63
N ASN A 837 -10.10 48.49 -14.76
CA ASN A 837 -10.34 47.24 -15.48
C ASN A 837 -9.02 46.59 -15.96
N LEU A 838 -8.01 47.39 -16.32
CA LEU A 838 -6.66 46.91 -16.69
C LEU A 838 -5.76 46.54 -15.50
N LYS A 839 -6.17 46.77 -14.24
CA LYS A 839 -5.44 46.30 -13.04
C LYS A 839 -6.15 45.15 -12.33
N TYR A 840 -7.44 45.33 -12.06
CA TYR A 840 -8.22 44.44 -11.19
C TYR A 840 -9.42 43.80 -11.90
N GLY A 841 -9.63 44.07 -13.20
CA GLY A 841 -10.76 43.52 -13.96
C GLY A 841 -10.86 41.99 -13.91
N PHE A 842 -9.73 41.28 -13.81
CA PHE A 842 -9.73 39.82 -13.63
C PHE A 842 -10.46 39.34 -12.36
N LEU A 843 -10.67 40.18 -11.34
CA LEU A 843 -11.39 39.81 -10.11
C LEU A 843 -12.90 40.00 -10.20
N PHE A 844 -13.39 41.01 -10.94
CA PHE A 844 -14.79 41.43 -10.88
C PHE A 844 -15.56 41.41 -12.21
N GLN A 845 -14.87 41.39 -13.36
CA GLN A 845 -15.43 41.74 -14.68
C GLN A 845 -16.62 40.87 -15.15
N GLU A 846 -16.67 39.62 -14.73
CA GLU A 846 -17.71 38.64 -15.06
C GLU A 846 -18.89 38.60 -14.07
N TYR A 847 -18.75 39.24 -12.90
CA TYR A 847 -19.79 39.33 -11.88
C TYR A 847 -20.68 40.56 -12.09
N LYS A 848 -21.86 40.58 -11.49
CA LYS A 848 -22.76 41.75 -11.52
C LYS A 848 -22.20 42.86 -10.63
N ASP A 849 -22.43 44.12 -11.01
CA ASP A 849 -21.94 45.31 -10.28
C ASP A 849 -22.44 45.42 -8.83
N SER A 850 -23.51 44.70 -8.46
CA SER A 850 -24.01 44.59 -7.08
C SER A 850 -23.25 43.58 -6.20
N VAL A 851 -22.49 42.66 -6.80
CA VAL A 851 -21.77 41.55 -6.13
C VAL A 851 -20.37 41.35 -6.73
N TYR A 852 -19.72 42.45 -7.11
CA TYR A 852 -18.37 42.48 -7.71
C TYR A 852 -17.27 41.79 -6.87
N PHE A 853 -17.51 41.59 -5.57
CA PHE A 853 -16.60 40.99 -4.59
C PHE A 853 -16.71 39.47 -4.49
N TRP A 854 -17.47 38.81 -5.38
CA TRP A 854 -17.75 37.36 -5.29
C TRP A 854 -16.50 36.46 -5.28
N GLU A 855 -15.41 36.87 -5.93
CA GLU A 855 -14.14 36.13 -5.87
C GLU A 855 -13.58 36.04 -4.43
N ILE A 856 -13.84 37.05 -3.58
CA ILE A 856 -13.43 37.04 -2.17
C ILE A 856 -14.27 36.04 -1.36
N ILE A 857 -15.55 35.88 -1.67
CA ILE A 857 -16.40 34.83 -1.07
C ILE A 857 -15.84 33.44 -1.40
N LYS A 858 -15.35 33.23 -2.63
CA LYS A 858 -14.70 31.96 -3.05
C LYS A 858 -13.36 31.72 -2.35
N ILE A 859 -12.61 32.75 -1.98
CA ILE A 859 -11.41 32.61 -1.13
C ILE A 859 -11.82 32.20 0.29
N ILE A 860 -12.77 32.90 0.90
CA ILE A 860 -13.25 32.63 2.27
C ILE A 860 -13.80 31.20 2.38
N GLN A 861 -14.60 30.74 1.41
CA GLN A 861 -15.11 29.37 1.35
C GLN A 861 -13.99 28.33 1.44
N LYS A 862 -12.89 28.52 0.70
CA LYS A 862 -11.75 27.60 0.69
C LYS A 862 -11.00 27.63 2.01
N ILE A 863 -10.76 28.82 2.59
CA ILE A 863 -10.10 28.95 3.89
C ILE A 863 -10.89 28.19 4.97
N VAL A 864 -12.23 28.33 5.01
CA VAL A 864 -13.08 27.59 5.95
C VAL A 864 -12.99 26.07 5.72
N ILE A 865 -13.03 25.61 4.46
CA ILE A 865 -12.86 24.18 4.14
C ILE A 865 -11.48 23.67 4.61
N ILE A 866 -10.39 24.42 4.40
CA ILE A 866 -9.04 24.03 4.81
C ILE A 866 -8.90 23.96 6.34
N ILE A 867 -9.49 24.92 7.07
CA ILE A 867 -9.52 24.88 8.54
C ILE A 867 -10.24 23.61 9.02
N LEU A 868 -11.42 23.32 8.48
CA LEU A 868 -12.18 22.09 8.81
C LEU A 868 -11.42 20.81 8.46
N LEU A 869 -10.70 20.78 7.33
CA LEU A 869 -9.91 19.64 6.87
C LEU A 869 -8.79 19.24 7.84
N ASN A 870 -8.12 20.22 8.45
CA ASN A 870 -7.00 20.00 9.38
C ASN A 870 -7.49 19.80 10.82
N PHE A 871 -8.41 20.65 11.30
CA PHE A 871 -8.91 20.61 12.68
C PHE A 871 -9.67 19.32 12.99
N TYR A 872 -10.50 18.84 12.06
CA TYR A 872 -11.20 17.55 12.18
C TYR A 872 -10.48 16.41 11.43
N SER A 873 -9.15 16.50 11.26
CA SER A 873 -8.35 15.52 10.51
C SER A 873 -8.62 14.07 10.92
N GLN A 874 -8.62 13.80 12.23
CA GLN A 874 -8.90 12.51 12.87
C GLN A 874 -10.38 12.06 12.78
N VAL A 875 -11.35 12.98 12.61
CA VAL A 875 -12.79 12.68 12.75
C VAL A 875 -13.52 12.83 11.40
N VAL A 876 -13.32 11.83 10.54
CA VAL A 876 -13.74 11.85 9.12
C VAL A 876 -15.21 12.20 8.89
N MET A 877 -16.13 11.68 9.70
CA MET A 877 -17.56 11.96 9.58
C MET A 877 -17.89 13.44 9.84
N VAL A 878 -17.41 14.00 10.95
CA VAL A 878 -17.63 15.40 11.33
C VAL A 878 -16.99 16.34 10.30
N LYS A 879 -15.74 16.05 9.90
CA LYS A 879 -15.01 16.76 8.83
C LYS A 879 -15.86 16.87 7.55
N GLY A 880 -16.41 15.75 7.08
CA GLY A 880 -17.19 15.70 5.85
C GLY A 880 -18.54 16.40 5.92
N ILE A 881 -19.28 16.24 7.02
CA ILE A 881 -20.59 16.90 7.21
C ILE A 881 -20.42 18.43 7.25
N LEU A 882 -19.42 18.94 7.97
CA LEU A 882 -19.15 20.38 8.04
C LEU A 882 -18.72 20.96 6.67
N ILE A 883 -17.86 20.25 5.92
CA ILE A 883 -17.47 20.66 4.57
C ILE A 883 -18.68 20.65 3.61
N TYR A 884 -19.53 19.62 3.70
CA TYR A 884 -20.78 19.54 2.92
C TYR A 884 -21.70 20.74 3.19
N LEU A 885 -21.91 21.11 4.47
CA LEU A 885 -22.70 22.28 4.86
C LEU A 885 -22.11 23.60 4.32
N VAL A 886 -20.78 23.77 4.33
CA VAL A 886 -20.11 24.96 3.76
C VAL A 886 -20.30 25.04 2.23
N ILE A 887 -20.23 23.92 1.52
CA ILE A 887 -20.48 23.86 0.07
C ILE A 887 -21.96 24.13 -0.24
N LEU A 888 -22.90 23.56 0.54
CA LEU A 888 -24.33 23.87 0.42
C LEU A 888 -24.63 25.36 0.67
N PHE A 889 -24.06 25.95 1.72
CA PHE A 889 -24.25 27.36 2.05
C PHE A 889 -23.77 28.28 0.91
N TYR A 890 -22.59 28.01 0.34
CA TYR A 890 -22.13 28.69 -0.88
C TYR A 890 -23.11 28.49 -2.05
N GLY A 891 -23.63 27.27 -2.24
CA GLY A 891 -24.61 26.95 -3.28
C GLY A 891 -25.93 27.73 -3.14
N VAL A 892 -26.45 27.85 -1.91
CA VAL A 892 -27.65 28.67 -1.60
C VAL A 892 -27.38 30.14 -1.90
N LEU A 893 -26.22 30.67 -1.50
CA LEU A 893 -25.82 32.05 -1.82
C LEU A 893 -25.67 32.27 -3.33
N SER A 894 -24.99 31.36 -4.05
CA SER A 894 -24.78 31.47 -5.51
C SER A 894 -26.11 31.42 -6.27
N ASN A 895 -27.05 30.55 -5.87
CA ASN A 895 -28.39 30.50 -6.47
C ASN A 895 -29.27 31.71 -6.13
N LYS A 896 -29.13 32.28 -4.93
CA LYS A 896 -29.87 33.48 -4.48
C LYS A 896 -29.41 34.75 -5.21
N TYR A 897 -28.10 34.98 -5.29
CA TYR A 897 -27.54 36.21 -5.88
C TYR A 897 -27.27 36.09 -7.39
N LYS A 898 -27.10 34.87 -7.92
CA LYS A 898 -26.76 34.57 -9.33
C LYS A 898 -25.59 35.46 -9.80
N PRO A 899 -24.40 35.29 -9.22
CA PRO A 899 -23.36 36.32 -9.21
C PRO A 899 -22.82 36.69 -10.59
N TYR A 900 -22.79 35.75 -11.53
CA TYR A 900 -22.31 35.99 -12.90
C TYR A 900 -23.34 36.78 -13.74
N GLN A 901 -22.84 37.60 -14.67
CA GLN A 901 -23.64 38.37 -15.62
C GLN A 901 -24.45 37.51 -16.62
N GLN A 902 -24.09 36.22 -16.80
CA GLN A 902 -24.80 35.30 -17.70
C GLN A 902 -25.37 34.11 -16.92
N ASP A 903 -26.65 33.80 -17.10
CA ASP A 903 -27.28 32.64 -16.44
C ASP A 903 -26.68 31.29 -16.86
N GLN A 904 -26.08 31.22 -18.05
CA GLN A 904 -25.31 30.04 -18.47
C GLN A 904 -24.11 29.78 -17.55
N LEU A 905 -23.48 30.83 -17.00
CA LEU A 905 -22.34 30.71 -16.08
C LEU A 905 -22.82 30.41 -14.66
N ASN A 906 -23.91 31.06 -14.21
CA ASN A 906 -24.56 30.75 -12.92
C ASN A 906 -24.97 29.27 -12.84
N LYS A 907 -25.55 28.71 -13.91
CA LYS A 907 -25.90 27.28 -13.97
C LYS A 907 -24.67 26.37 -13.86
N ILE A 908 -23.57 26.70 -14.52
CA ILE A 908 -22.34 25.88 -14.49
C ILE A 908 -21.66 25.95 -13.11
N ASP A 909 -21.61 27.13 -12.47
CA ASP A 909 -21.10 27.30 -11.10
C ASP A 909 -21.92 26.51 -10.07
N ASN A 910 -23.25 26.55 -10.21
CA ASN A 910 -24.15 25.72 -9.40
C ASN A 910 -23.93 24.22 -9.65
N TYR A 911 -23.79 23.77 -10.90
CA TYR A 911 -23.51 22.35 -11.20
C TYR A 911 -22.17 21.89 -10.60
N SER A 912 -21.08 22.68 -10.68
CA SER A 912 -19.84 22.34 -9.98
C SER A 912 -20.03 22.25 -8.46
N THR A 913 -20.81 23.17 -7.88
CA THR A 913 -21.07 23.19 -6.44
C THR A 913 -21.86 21.96 -5.99
N GLN A 914 -22.90 21.59 -6.74
CA GLN A 914 -23.72 20.41 -6.49
C GLN A 914 -22.90 19.12 -6.61
N ILE A 915 -22.01 19.02 -7.60
CA ILE A 915 -21.15 17.84 -7.79
C ILE A 915 -20.09 17.73 -6.69
N CYS A 916 -19.48 18.84 -6.27
CA CYS A 916 -18.58 18.84 -5.11
C CYS A 916 -19.31 18.42 -3.83
N ALA A 917 -20.50 18.96 -3.55
CA ALA A 917 -21.31 18.58 -2.39
C ALA A 917 -21.68 17.09 -2.40
N PHE A 918 -22.17 16.58 -3.54
CA PHE A 918 -22.53 15.17 -3.68
C PHE A 918 -21.31 14.24 -3.59
N THR A 919 -20.15 14.66 -4.09
CA THR A 919 -18.89 13.91 -3.96
C THR A 919 -18.49 13.78 -2.48
N ILE A 920 -18.46 14.89 -1.72
CA ILE A 920 -18.13 14.85 -0.29
C ILE A 920 -19.15 13.99 0.50
N LEU A 921 -20.44 14.09 0.18
CA LEU A 921 -21.49 13.26 0.80
C LEU A 921 -21.27 11.76 0.54
N LEU A 922 -20.89 11.38 -0.68
CA LEU A 922 -20.55 9.99 -1.00
C LEU A 922 -19.23 9.54 -0.35
N CYS A 923 -18.23 10.41 -0.20
CA CYS A 923 -17.01 10.10 0.57
C CYS A 923 -17.34 9.77 2.03
N VAL A 924 -18.24 10.54 2.67
CA VAL A 924 -18.74 10.27 4.03
C VAL A 924 -19.50 8.94 4.10
N PHE A 925 -20.34 8.63 3.10
CA PHE A 925 -21.12 7.38 3.07
C PHE A 925 -20.28 6.10 2.85
N ILE A 926 -19.13 6.21 2.20
CA ILE A 926 -18.18 5.09 2.02
C ILE A 926 -17.41 4.79 3.32
N ASN A 927 -17.17 5.81 4.16
CA ASN A 927 -16.40 5.71 5.40
C ASN A 927 -17.08 4.78 6.42
N ASN A 928 -16.33 3.81 6.96
CA ASN A 928 -16.78 2.78 7.92
C ASN A 928 -18.04 1.96 7.51
N ASN A 929 -18.43 1.98 6.23
CA ASN A 929 -19.55 1.18 5.74
C ASN A 929 -19.19 -0.32 5.77
N GLN A 930 -20.08 -1.20 6.22
CA GLN A 930 -19.82 -2.65 6.25
C GLN A 930 -19.97 -3.31 4.87
N TYR A 931 -20.80 -2.74 3.99
CA TYR A 931 -21.15 -3.37 2.71
C TYR A 931 -20.22 -2.95 1.58
N ASN A 932 -19.26 -3.81 1.22
CA ASN A 932 -18.26 -3.50 0.17
C ASN A 932 -18.88 -3.22 -1.21
N TYR A 933 -20.03 -3.83 -1.55
CA TYR A 933 -20.74 -3.51 -2.80
C TYR A 933 -21.29 -2.07 -2.83
N LEU A 934 -21.73 -1.52 -1.68
CA LEU A 934 -22.12 -0.11 -1.58
C LEU A 934 -20.91 0.82 -1.75
N LYS A 935 -19.76 0.48 -1.15
CA LYS A 935 -18.52 1.25 -1.34
C LYS A 935 -18.13 1.36 -2.81
N ILE A 936 -18.12 0.23 -3.51
CA ILE A 936 -17.76 0.14 -4.94
C ILE A 936 -18.79 0.90 -5.80
N GLY A 937 -20.09 0.73 -5.55
CA GLY A 937 -21.14 1.45 -6.25
C GLY A 937 -21.03 2.98 -6.09
N CYS A 938 -20.87 3.46 -4.86
CA CYS A 938 -20.68 4.88 -4.58
C CYS A 938 -19.39 5.44 -5.19
N PHE A 939 -18.30 4.67 -5.19
CA PHE A 939 -17.05 5.06 -5.85
C PHE A 939 -17.21 5.19 -7.39
N ILE A 940 -17.89 4.24 -8.04
CA ILE A 940 -18.20 4.32 -9.48
C ILE A 940 -19.02 5.58 -9.78
N ILE A 941 -20.02 5.90 -8.95
CA ILE A 941 -20.83 7.12 -9.07
C ILE A 941 -19.97 8.39 -8.93
N ILE A 942 -19.05 8.44 -7.95
CA ILE A 942 -18.09 9.56 -7.80
C ILE A 942 -17.29 9.74 -9.10
N VAL A 943 -16.67 8.67 -9.62
CA VAL A 943 -15.82 8.73 -10.81
C VAL A 943 -16.61 9.17 -12.04
N LEU A 944 -17.81 8.62 -12.27
CA LEU A 944 -18.64 8.97 -13.42
C LEU A 944 -19.08 10.45 -13.41
N ILE A 945 -19.60 10.93 -12.28
CA ILE A 945 -20.13 12.31 -12.18
C ILE A 945 -18.99 13.34 -12.29
N ASN A 946 -17.86 13.11 -11.61
CA ASN A 946 -16.71 14.01 -11.68
C ASN A 946 -16.09 14.01 -13.09
N SER A 947 -15.96 12.84 -13.73
CA SER A 947 -15.45 12.72 -15.12
C SER A 947 -16.38 13.42 -16.11
N PHE A 948 -17.70 13.26 -15.99
CA PHE A 948 -18.68 13.94 -16.84
C PHE A 948 -18.54 15.46 -16.75
N PHE A 949 -18.39 16.03 -15.54
CA PHE A 949 -18.20 17.47 -15.39
C PHE A 949 -16.86 17.96 -15.95
N ILE A 950 -15.77 17.22 -15.68
CA ILE A 950 -14.42 17.54 -16.20
C ILE A 950 -14.44 17.54 -17.73
N ILE A 951 -15.02 16.52 -18.37
CA ILE A 951 -15.17 16.45 -19.83
C ILE A 951 -16.06 17.59 -20.34
N TYR A 952 -17.20 17.85 -19.68
CA TYR A 952 -18.11 18.95 -20.06
C TYR A 952 -17.40 20.31 -20.08
N ILE A 953 -16.67 20.65 -19.01
CA ILE A 953 -16.00 21.95 -18.89
C ILE A 953 -14.74 22.02 -19.76
N ALA A 954 -13.99 20.92 -19.92
CA ALA A 954 -12.88 20.83 -20.87
C ALA A 954 -13.34 21.04 -22.32
N LEU A 955 -14.43 20.41 -22.74
CA LEU A 955 -15.03 20.65 -24.07
C LEU A 955 -15.48 22.10 -24.26
N ARG A 956 -16.00 22.76 -23.22
CA ARG A 956 -16.34 24.19 -23.25
C ARG A 956 -15.09 25.08 -23.36
N ILE A 957 -14.03 24.74 -22.64
CA ILE A 957 -12.70 25.37 -22.70
C ILE A 957 -12.04 25.20 -24.08
N LEU A 958 -12.24 24.05 -24.74
CA LEU A 958 -11.66 23.74 -26.05
C LEU A 958 -12.52 24.21 -27.23
N LYS A 959 -13.79 24.55 -27.03
CA LYS A 959 -14.72 24.89 -28.13
C LYS A 959 -14.26 26.07 -29.00
N ASP A 960 -13.56 27.06 -28.44
CA ASP A 960 -12.97 28.17 -29.21
C ASP A 960 -11.83 27.70 -30.15
N LYS A 961 -11.14 26.62 -29.79
CA LYS A 961 -10.12 25.97 -30.63
C LYS A 961 -10.70 24.92 -31.57
N TYR A 962 -11.86 24.33 -31.29
CA TYR A 962 -12.49 23.28 -32.09
C TYR A 962 -12.53 23.64 -33.59
N ASN A 963 -12.99 24.85 -33.93
CA ASN A 963 -13.02 25.34 -35.31
C ASN A 963 -11.62 25.57 -35.91
N GLN A 964 -10.58 25.83 -35.11
CA GLN A 964 -9.21 25.97 -35.59
C GLN A 964 -8.51 24.62 -35.77
N VAL A 965 -8.73 23.67 -34.86
CA VAL A 965 -8.22 22.30 -34.95
C VAL A 965 -8.86 21.55 -36.11
N ILE A 966 -10.18 21.69 -36.30
CA ILE A 966 -10.87 21.14 -37.49
C ILE A 966 -10.33 21.77 -38.78
N ASN A 967 -10.06 23.08 -38.83
CA ASN A 967 -9.46 23.71 -40.00
C ASN A 967 -7.99 23.31 -40.24
N LEU A 968 -7.25 22.87 -39.21
CA LEU A 968 -5.91 22.30 -39.34
C LEU A 968 -5.97 20.84 -39.80
N LEU A 969 -6.87 20.03 -39.23
CA LEU A 969 -7.14 18.66 -39.67
C LEU A 969 -7.63 18.62 -41.12
N PHE A 970 -8.52 19.53 -41.53
CA PHE A 970 -8.93 19.65 -42.93
C PHE A 970 -7.75 19.99 -43.87
N LYS A 971 -6.77 20.80 -43.44
CA LYS A 971 -5.54 21.03 -44.23
C LYS A 971 -4.63 19.80 -44.33
N VAL A 972 -4.68 18.91 -43.34
CA VAL A 972 -3.98 17.61 -43.40
C VAL A 972 -4.75 16.63 -44.29
N PHE A 973 -6.08 16.61 -44.22
CA PHE A 973 -6.93 15.79 -45.10
C PHE A 973 -6.98 16.29 -46.55
N GLU A 974 -6.83 17.58 -46.82
CA GLU A 974 -6.56 18.14 -48.16
C GLU A 974 -5.22 17.65 -48.73
N LYS A 975 -4.31 17.13 -47.89
CA LYS A 975 -3.03 16.52 -48.29
C LYS A 975 -3.11 14.99 -48.47
N TYR A 976 -4.22 14.34 -48.10
CA TYR A 976 -4.45 12.89 -48.19
C TYR A 976 -5.87 12.59 -48.71
N PRO A 977 -6.08 12.60 -50.04
CA PRO A 977 -7.41 12.59 -50.65
C PRO A 977 -8.26 11.35 -50.32
N SER A 978 -7.64 10.21 -49.98
CA SER A 978 -8.33 8.97 -49.60
C SER A 978 -9.29 9.13 -48.41
N ILE A 979 -8.97 10.02 -47.46
CA ILE A 979 -9.79 10.26 -46.26
C ILE A 979 -10.93 11.25 -46.57
N GLN A 980 -10.79 12.06 -47.61
CA GLN A 980 -11.71 13.16 -47.94
C GLN A 980 -13.13 12.68 -48.32
N LYS A 981 -13.28 11.43 -48.79
CA LYS A 981 -14.60 10.82 -49.09
C LYS A 981 -15.55 10.79 -47.89
N TYR A 982 -15.04 10.68 -46.66
CA TYR A 982 -15.87 10.45 -45.46
C TYR A 982 -16.34 11.73 -44.75
N PHE A 983 -15.88 12.93 -45.15
CA PHE A 983 -16.20 14.20 -44.45
C PHE A 983 -16.76 15.30 -45.37
N LYS A 984 -17.95 15.09 -45.94
CA LYS A 984 -18.74 16.15 -46.61
C LYS A 984 -19.38 17.11 -45.60
N GLN A 985 -18.79 18.30 -45.39
CA GLN A 985 -19.50 19.43 -44.76
C GLN A 985 -20.16 20.36 -45.79
N ARG A 986 -21.41 20.78 -45.54
CA ARG A 986 -22.09 21.82 -46.33
C ARG A 986 -21.39 23.17 -46.11
N LYS A 987 -20.65 23.66 -47.11
CA LYS A 987 -20.13 25.04 -47.12
C LYS A 987 -21.29 26.04 -47.26
N ILE A 988 -21.52 26.86 -46.23
CA ILE A 988 -22.45 28.00 -46.32
C ILE A 988 -21.87 29.01 -47.34
N LYS A 989 -22.57 29.21 -48.46
CA LYS A 989 -22.19 30.17 -49.50
C LYS A 989 -22.42 31.61 -49.03
N ILE A 990 -21.42 32.21 -48.37
CA ILE A 990 -21.36 33.68 -48.23
C ILE A 990 -21.09 34.27 -49.62
N ASN A 991 -21.93 35.23 -50.06
CA ASN A 991 -21.85 35.83 -51.39
C ASN A 991 -20.43 36.39 -51.66
N PRO A 992 -19.74 35.95 -52.74
CA PRO A 992 -18.37 36.37 -53.03
C PRO A 992 -18.26 37.88 -53.26
N ALA A 993 -19.27 38.54 -53.86
CA ALA A 993 -19.27 39.98 -54.07
C ALA A 993 -19.30 40.76 -52.74
N LEU A 994 -20.03 40.27 -51.73
CA LEU A 994 -20.04 40.86 -50.38
C LEU A 994 -18.67 40.69 -49.70
N LYS A 995 -18.09 39.48 -49.79
CA LYS A 995 -16.75 39.17 -49.26
C LYS A 995 -15.65 39.99 -49.95
N GLN A 996 -15.82 40.31 -51.23
CA GLN A 996 -14.88 41.13 -52.01
C GLN A 996 -15.03 42.62 -51.67
N LYS A 997 -16.26 43.17 -51.60
CA LYS A 997 -16.52 44.55 -51.13
C LYS A 997 -15.96 44.81 -49.73
N ILE A 998 -16.23 43.92 -48.76
CA ILE A 998 -15.68 44.06 -47.40
C ILE A 998 -14.13 44.06 -47.42
N ARG A 999 -13.51 43.29 -48.32
CA ARG A 999 -12.04 43.17 -48.41
C ARG A 999 -11.38 44.29 -49.23
N SER A 1000 -12.09 44.96 -50.13
CA SER A 1000 -11.62 46.21 -50.77
C SER A 1000 -11.74 47.38 -49.80
N SER A 1001 -12.90 47.57 -49.17
CA SER A 1001 -13.11 48.67 -48.22
C SER A 1001 -12.16 48.60 -47.02
N LEU A 1002 -11.86 47.41 -46.50
CA LEU A 1002 -10.83 47.24 -45.45
C LEU A 1002 -9.39 47.50 -45.93
N LYS A 1003 -9.09 47.32 -47.23
CA LYS A 1003 -7.79 47.69 -47.81
C LYS A 1003 -7.66 49.20 -48.05
N GLU A 1004 -8.75 49.86 -48.43
CA GLU A 1004 -8.82 51.32 -48.58
C GLU A 1004 -8.72 52.00 -47.21
N PHE A 1005 -9.47 51.51 -46.21
CA PHE A 1005 -9.40 52.04 -44.84
C PHE A 1005 -8.03 51.86 -44.19
N ALA A 1006 -7.24 50.86 -44.62
CA ALA A 1006 -5.86 50.64 -44.17
C ALA A 1006 -4.81 51.50 -44.91
N LYS A 1007 -5.20 52.23 -45.96
CA LYS A 1007 -4.32 53.16 -46.73
C LYS A 1007 -4.53 54.64 -46.39
N LEU A 1008 -5.64 55.00 -45.76
CA LEU A 1008 -5.98 56.40 -45.48
C LEU A 1008 -5.11 57.00 -44.37
N ASN A 1009 -4.60 58.19 -44.61
CA ASN A 1009 -3.76 58.91 -43.64
C ASN A 1009 -4.63 59.68 -42.62
N GLN A 1010 -4.06 60.06 -41.45
CA GLN A 1010 -4.86 60.55 -40.32
C GLN A 1010 -5.70 61.80 -40.60
N ASN A 1011 -5.30 62.65 -41.56
CA ASN A 1011 -6.07 63.84 -41.95
C ASN A 1011 -7.26 63.49 -42.84
N GLN A 1012 -7.09 62.60 -43.82
CA GLN A 1012 -8.20 62.10 -44.67
C GLN A 1012 -9.28 61.41 -43.83
N ILE A 1013 -8.89 60.72 -42.75
CA ILE A 1013 -9.81 60.12 -41.78
C ILE A 1013 -10.60 61.19 -41.00
N LYS A 1014 -10.09 62.42 -40.82
CA LYS A 1014 -10.86 63.53 -40.22
C LYS A 1014 -11.88 64.11 -41.20
N GLU A 1015 -11.49 64.32 -42.45
CA GLU A 1015 -12.36 64.88 -43.50
C GLU A 1015 -13.54 63.93 -43.81
N MET A 1016 -13.29 62.62 -43.91
CA MET A 1016 -14.38 61.66 -44.09
C MET A 1016 -15.32 61.58 -42.88
N LEU A 1017 -14.89 62.02 -41.69
CA LEU A 1017 -15.73 62.10 -40.49
C LEU A 1017 -16.48 63.43 -40.36
N SER A 1018 -16.16 64.47 -41.13
CA SER A 1018 -16.98 65.70 -41.20
C SER A 1018 -18.15 65.56 -42.19
N SER A 1019 -17.94 64.93 -43.36
CA SER A 1019 -19.01 64.70 -44.35
C SER A 1019 -20.14 63.79 -43.84
N ILE A 1020 -19.80 62.75 -43.06
CA ILE A 1020 -20.76 61.88 -42.36
C ILE A 1020 -21.56 62.64 -41.27
N ARG A 1021 -21.05 63.77 -40.80
CA ARG A 1021 -21.72 64.60 -39.79
C ARG A 1021 -22.86 65.43 -40.41
N ASN A 1022 -22.59 66.03 -41.58
CA ASN A 1022 -23.54 66.90 -42.27
C ASN A 1022 -24.72 66.14 -42.89
N THR A 1023 -24.56 64.85 -43.20
CA THR A 1023 -25.63 64.00 -43.77
C THR A 1023 -26.66 63.52 -42.75
N LYS A 1024 -26.38 63.59 -41.44
CA LYS A 1024 -27.35 63.22 -40.40
C LYS A 1024 -28.36 64.32 -40.10
N THR A 1025 -27.95 65.59 -40.20
CA THR A 1025 -28.82 66.74 -39.93
C THR A 1025 -30.05 66.74 -40.86
N THR A 1026 -29.88 66.34 -42.12
CA THR A 1026 -30.95 66.30 -43.12
C THR A 1026 -32.00 65.20 -42.85
N GLN A 1027 -31.63 64.11 -42.17
CA GLN A 1027 -32.54 62.98 -41.93
C GLN A 1027 -33.39 63.16 -40.67
N GLN A 1028 -32.92 63.90 -39.66
CA GLN A 1028 -33.72 64.14 -38.45
C GLN A 1028 -34.96 65.01 -38.75
N ASN A 1029 -34.82 66.01 -39.62
CA ASN A 1029 -35.91 66.90 -40.02
C ASN A 1029 -37.02 66.21 -40.84
N GLN A 1030 -36.86 64.96 -41.28
CA GLN A 1030 -37.93 64.20 -41.92
C GLN A 1030 -38.74 63.38 -40.91
N GLN A 1031 -38.10 62.80 -39.89
CA GLN A 1031 -38.78 61.94 -38.92
C GLN A 1031 -39.68 62.70 -37.94
N GLU A 1032 -39.54 64.01 -37.78
CA GLU A 1032 -40.46 64.81 -36.95
C GLU A 1032 -41.81 65.06 -37.64
N ASN A 1033 -41.86 65.09 -38.98
CA ASN A 1033 -43.12 65.26 -39.72
C ASN A 1033 -43.97 63.98 -39.72
N ASP A 1034 -43.38 62.81 -39.96
CA ASP A 1034 -44.13 61.54 -40.03
C ASP A 1034 -44.84 61.20 -38.72
N ASN A 1035 -44.25 61.57 -37.58
CA ASN A 1035 -44.83 61.32 -36.25
C ASN A 1035 -46.04 62.21 -35.92
N GLN A 1036 -46.25 63.33 -36.65
CA GLN A 1036 -47.45 64.16 -36.50
C GLN A 1036 -48.66 63.64 -37.31
N LEU A 1037 -48.46 62.74 -38.28
CA LEU A 1037 -49.57 62.10 -39.00
C LEU A 1037 -50.17 60.92 -38.21
N ASN A 1038 -49.32 60.00 -37.76
CA ASN A 1038 -49.79 58.72 -37.19
C ASN A 1038 -50.59 58.90 -35.89
N SER A 1039 -50.27 59.92 -35.09
CA SER A 1039 -50.96 60.21 -33.83
C SER A 1039 -52.44 60.63 -33.98
N LYS A 1040 -52.94 60.83 -35.21
CA LYS A 1040 -54.37 61.07 -35.48
C LYS A 1040 -55.18 59.82 -35.86
N GLN A 1041 -54.55 58.71 -36.25
CA GLN A 1041 -55.29 57.52 -36.73
C GLN A 1041 -55.58 56.48 -35.63
N ASP A 1042 -54.80 56.48 -34.54
CA ASP A 1042 -54.99 55.53 -33.43
C ASP A 1042 -56.18 55.87 -32.51
N GLN A 1043 -56.82 57.04 -32.67
CA GLN A 1043 -57.98 57.44 -31.84
C GLN A 1043 -59.34 56.94 -32.36
N GLU A 1044 -59.45 56.55 -33.63
CA GLU A 1044 -60.75 56.12 -34.22
C GLU A 1044 -61.00 54.60 -34.09
N ASN A 1045 -59.96 53.79 -33.94
CA ASN A 1045 -60.02 52.32 -34.05
C ASN A 1045 -60.43 51.56 -32.75
N ILE A 1046 -60.95 52.27 -31.74
CA ILE A 1046 -61.32 51.66 -30.43
C ILE A 1046 -62.82 51.29 -30.34
N PHE A 1047 -63.67 51.74 -31.28
CA PHE A 1047 -65.13 51.67 -31.13
C PHE A 1047 -65.84 50.49 -31.83
N LEU A 1048 -65.12 49.46 -32.31
CA LEU A 1048 -65.72 48.30 -33.00
C LEU A 1048 -65.15 46.97 -32.48
N GLN A 1049 -65.80 46.41 -31.46
CA GLN A 1049 -65.53 45.06 -30.96
C GLN A 1049 -66.82 44.40 -30.47
N ASP A 1050 -67.61 43.83 -31.39
CA ASP A 1050 -68.73 42.95 -31.05
C ASP A 1050 -69.04 41.95 -32.18
N LEU A 1051 -69.76 40.87 -31.84
CA LEU A 1051 -70.25 39.76 -32.70
C LEU A 1051 -69.22 38.72 -33.23
N SER A 1052 -69.70 37.49 -33.40
CA SER A 1052 -69.04 36.24 -33.87
C SER A 1052 -70.05 35.44 -34.76
N PRO A 1053 -69.85 34.19 -35.29
CA PRO A 1053 -68.76 33.19 -35.16
C PRO A 1053 -68.44 32.31 -36.45
N THR A 1054 -67.78 31.15 -36.27
CA THR A 1054 -67.89 29.84 -37.02
C THR A 1054 -67.26 29.50 -38.41
N LYS A 1055 -66.32 28.51 -38.40
CA LYS A 1055 -66.23 27.17 -39.12
C LYS A 1055 -66.12 26.93 -40.68
N GLN A 1056 -65.33 25.87 -41.02
CA GLN A 1056 -65.42 24.88 -42.15
C GLN A 1056 -65.01 25.29 -43.62
N LEU A 1057 -64.61 24.42 -44.60
CA LEU A 1057 -63.88 23.11 -44.68
C LEU A 1057 -63.46 22.74 -46.16
N ASP A 1058 -62.61 21.70 -46.41
CA ASP A 1058 -62.46 20.84 -47.65
C ASP A 1058 -61.88 21.41 -49.00
N SER A 1059 -61.32 20.69 -50.03
CA SER A 1059 -60.90 19.27 -50.35
C SER A 1059 -59.91 19.19 -51.61
N ILE A 1060 -58.92 18.25 -51.77
CA ILE A 1060 -58.81 16.96 -52.58
C ILE A 1060 -58.66 17.14 -54.16
N PRO A 1061 -58.07 16.27 -55.09
CA PRO A 1061 -57.34 14.94 -55.09
C PRO A 1061 -56.05 14.70 -56.01
N ASN A 1062 -55.27 13.63 -55.70
CA ASN A 1062 -54.57 12.53 -56.48
C ASN A 1062 -53.76 12.56 -57.82
N SER A 1063 -52.62 11.82 -57.81
CA SER A 1063 -52.06 10.88 -58.86
C SER A 1063 -50.71 10.21 -58.42
N HIS A 1064 -50.18 9.04 -58.88
CA HIS A 1064 -50.80 7.78 -59.39
C HIS A 1064 -50.03 6.42 -59.09
N ARG A 1065 -49.05 5.92 -59.90
CA ARG A 1065 -48.36 4.58 -59.81
C ARG A 1065 -46.85 4.64 -60.26
N GLN A 1066 -45.93 3.64 -60.19
CA GLN A 1066 -45.96 2.17 -59.91
C GLN A 1066 -44.59 1.58 -59.42
N MET A 1067 -44.63 0.33 -58.88
CA MET A 1067 -43.61 -0.76 -58.64
C MET A 1067 -42.19 -0.68 -59.29
N LEU A 1068 -41.06 -1.29 -58.84
CA LEU A 1068 -40.57 -2.19 -57.72
C LEU A 1068 -39.00 -2.08 -57.72
N SER A 1069 -38.05 -2.83 -57.09
CA SER A 1069 -37.87 -3.87 -56.03
C SER A 1069 -36.36 -4.13 -55.76
N ILE A 1070 -35.95 -4.54 -54.53
CA ILE A 1070 -34.77 -5.42 -54.17
C ILE A 1070 -33.33 -4.93 -54.58
N GLU A 1071 -32.26 -4.88 -53.76
CA GLU A 1071 -31.97 -5.38 -52.39
C GLU A 1071 -30.88 -4.55 -51.63
N THR A 1072 -30.69 -4.86 -50.34
CA THR A 1072 -29.51 -4.65 -49.43
C THR A 1072 -28.89 -3.27 -49.06
N ASP A 1073 -28.54 -3.19 -47.77
CA ASP A 1073 -27.35 -2.57 -47.12
C ASP A 1073 -27.10 -1.04 -46.98
N SER A 1074 -27.74 -0.49 -45.95
CA SER A 1074 -27.07 0.08 -44.76
C SER A 1074 -26.46 1.51 -44.71
N SER A 1075 -26.69 2.14 -43.55
CA SER A 1075 -25.87 3.15 -42.85
C SER A 1075 -26.01 4.67 -43.14
N ASN A 1076 -26.17 5.41 -42.02
CA ASN A 1076 -25.63 6.74 -41.69
C ASN A 1076 -26.08 8.06 -42.38
N PHE A 1077 -26.82 8.85 -41.58
CA PHE A 1077 -26.55 10.29 -41.28
C PHE A 1077 -26.27 11.30 -42.43
N ASN A 1078 -27.22 12.22 -42.67
CA ASN A 1078 -27.17 13.55 -42.00
C ASN A 1078 -28.38 14.48 -42.27
N THR A 1079 -28.67 15.32 -41.27
CA THR A 1079 -29.83 16.23 -41.15
C THR A 1079 -29.89 17.37 -42.18
N GLN A 1080 -31.10 17.85 -42.48
CA GLN A 1080 -31.41 19.25 -42.82
C GLN A 1080 -32.80 19.62 -42.27
N MET A 1081 -33.04 20.90 -41.94
CA MET A 1081 -34.34 21.41 -41.43
C MET A 1081 -35.32 21.59 -42.62
N ILE A 1082 -36.67 21.68 -42.47
CA ILE A 1082 -37.46 22.66 -41.69
C ILE A 1082 -38.91 22.12 -41.42
N ASN A 1083 -39.45 22.45 -40.23
CA ASN A 1083 -40.86 22.54 -39.74
C ASN A 1083 -42.01 21.56 -40.14
N SER A 1084 -42.94 21.39 -39.17
CA SER A 1084 -44.38 21.00 -39.31
C SER A 1084 -44.70 19.57 -39.78
N GLN A 1085 -45.76 18.87 -39.31
CA GLN A 1085 -46.71 19.14 -38.20
C GLN A 1085 -47.31 17.81 -37.67
N THR A 1086 -48.19 17.92 -36.66
CA THR A 1086 -49.20 16.93 -36.19
C THR A 1086 -49.93 16.22 -37.35
N GLU A 1087 -50.49 14.99 -37.26
CA GLU A 1087 -50.99 14.16 -36.13
C GLU A 1087 -51.15 12.67 -36.64
N ARG A 1088 -51.74 11.62 -36.02
CA ARG A 1088 -52.48 11.30 -34.77
C ARG A 1088 -52.46 9.77 -34.55
N LEU A 1089 -52.38 9.26 -33.31
CA LEU A 1089 -52.88 7.91 -32.96
C LEU A 1089 -53.16 7.72 -31.45
N TYR A 1090 -54.28 7.05 -31.17
CA TYR A 1090 -54.93 6.72 -29.88
C TYR A 1090 -54.00 6.08 -28.83
N ALA A 1091 -54.05 6.29 -27.50
CA ALA A 1091 -55.11 6.60 -26.50
C ALA A 1091 -55.58 5.37 -25.67
N SER A 1092 -55.17 5.31 -24.39
CA SER A 1092 -55.69 4.46 -23.30
C SER A 1092 -54.95 4.81 -21.98
N PHE A 1093 -55.53 4.74 -20.77
CA PHE A 1093 -56.95 4.77 -20.38
C PHE A 1093 -57.12 5.54 -19.03
N LYS A 1094 -58.37 5.75 -18.59
CA LYS A 1094 -58.78 6.55 -17.42
C LYS A 1094 -58.49 5.88 -16.06
N PRO A 1095 -58.59 6.64 -14.96
CA PRO A 1095 -59.53 6.27 -13.89
C PRO A 1095 -60.69 7.28 -13.73
N LYS A 1096 -61.70 6.88 -12.95
CA LYS A 1096 -62.95 7.63 -12.73
C LYS A 1096 -63.16 7.90 -11.23
N SER A 1097 -63.77 9.04 -10.93
CA SER A 1097 -64.46 9.43 -9.68
C SER A 1097 -64.72 8.39 -8.58
N MET A 1098 -64.43 8.80 -7.33
CA MET A 1098 -65.34 8.62 -6.19
C MET A 1098 -65.40 9.93 -5.38
N LEU A 1099 -66.45 10.15 -4.57
CA LEU A 1099 -66.84 11.50 -4.12
C LEU A 1099 -67.54 11.47 -2.74
N SER A 1100 -66.97 12.17 -1.75
CA SER A 1100 -67.58 12.68 -0.50
C SER A 1100 -66.58 13.71 0.09
N VAL A 1101 -66.94 14.98 0.35
CA VAL A 1101 -67.71 15.51 1.52
C VAL A 1101 -66.85 15.38 2.80
N GLU A 1102 -66.49 16.45 3.56
CA GLU A 1102 -67.24 17.69 3.83
C GLU A 1102 -66.43 18.97 4.21
N GLN A 1103 -67.01 20.15 3.92
CA GLN A 1103 -66.94 21.50 4.57
C GLN A 1103 -65.65 22.21 5.10
N LYS A 1104 -65.52 23.49 4.67
CA LYS A 1104 -65.20 24.74 5.46
C LYS A 1104 -63.74 24.98 5.98
N HIS A 1105 -63.26 26.21 6.19
CA HIS A 1105 -63.79 27.59 6.00
C HIS A 1105 -62.67 28.62 5.66
N LEU A 1106 -63.00 29.93 5.70
CA LEU A 1106 -62.18 31.12 5.38
C LEU A 1106 -61.00 31.35 6.39
N THR A 1107 -60.06 32.33 6.32
CA THR A 1107 -60.08 33.71 5.75
C THR A 1107 -58.66 34.34 5.63
N ASN A 1108 -58.53 35.45 4.88
CA ASN A 1108 -57.85 36.76 5.14
C ASN A 1108 -56.74 36.91 6.22
N SER A 1109 -55.79 37.87 6.17
CA SER A 1109 -55.40 38.91 5.17
C SER A 1109 -54.07 39.64 5.57
N GLN A 1110 -53.63 40.61 4.75
CA GLN A 1110 -52.90 41.85 5.13
C GLN A 1110 -51.48 41.81 5.75
N LYS A 1111 -50.50 42.02 4.85
CA LYS A 1111 -49.38 43.00 4.91
C LYS A 1111 -49.84 44.43 5.34
N PRO A 1112 -48.95 45.45 5.61
CA PRO A 1112 -47.48 45.54 5.47
C PRO A 1112 -46.71 46.44 6.53
N ILE A 1113 -45.49 46.91 6.17
CA ILE A 1113 -44.86 48.24 6.48
C ILE A 1113 -43.74 48.39 7.57
N ASN A 1114 -42.51 48.57 7.06
CA ASN A 1114 -41.43 49.56 7.35
C ASN A 1114 -40.56 49.68 8.65
N VAL A 1115 -39.25 49.53 8.39
CA VAL A 1115 -38.11 50.48 8.61
C VAL A 1115 -37.55 50.76 10.03
N LYS A 1116 -36.36 50.16 10.25
CA LYS A 1116 -35.10 50.69 10.84
C LYS A 1116 -35.13 51.93 11.78
N PHE A 1117 -34.41 51.80 12.90
CA PHE A 1117 -33.15 52.53 13.10
C PHE A 1117 -32.10 51.63 13.81
N LYS A 1118 -30.91 52.15 14.17
CA LYS A 1118 -29.74 51.35 14.60
C LYS A 1118 -28.77 52.17 15.47
N ILE A 1119 -28.25 51.61 16.57
CA ILE A 1119 -26.90 51.84 17.15
C ILE A 1119 -26.57 50.75 18.19
N SER A 1120 -25.28 50.59 18.53
CA SER A 1120 -24.64 49.58 19.40
C SER A 1120 -24.77 49.90 20.91
N TYR A 1121 -24.56 48.98 21.87
CA TYR A 1121 -23.31 48.23 22.15
C TYR A 1121 -23.48 47.02 23.13
N LEU A 1122 -22.39 46.24 23.28
CA LEU A 1122 -22.01 45.31 24.38
C LEU A 1122 -22.59 43.87 24.48
N GLN A 1123 -21.70 42.91 24.22
CA GLN A 1123 -21.38 41.66 24.97
C GLN A 1123 -22.40 40.51 25.18
N ALA A 1124 -21.85 39.36 25.59
CA ALA A 1124 -22.46 38.03 25.73
C ALA A 1124 -22.90 37.77 27.20
N HIS A 1125 -23.55 36.66 27.62
CA HIS A 1125 -23.48 35.26 27.15
C HIS A 1125 -24.73 34.44 27.52
N SER A 1126 -24.98 33.34 26.78
CA SER A 1126 -25.74 32.11 27.14
C SER A 1126 -27.11 32.18 27.86
N GLY A 1127 -28.18 31.82 27.12
CA GLY A 1127 -29.09 30.73 27.52
C GLY A 1127 -28.57 29.38 26.98
N ASP A 1128 -29.21 28.22 27.12
CA ASP A 1128 -30.53 27.84 27.66
C ASP A 1128 -30.37 26.49 28.41
N ILE A 1129 -31.06 26.19 29.52
CA ILE A 1129 -32.39 25.54 29.63
C ILE A 1129 -32.56 24.32 28.71
N GLN A 1130 -32.63 23.10 29.29
CA GLN A 1130 -33.79 22.21 29.16
C GLN A 1130 -33.77 21.03 30.16
N GLU A 1131 -34.97 20.56 30.48
CA GLU A 1131 -35.28 19.47 31.42
C GLU A 1131 -35.45 18.12 30.67
N ASP A 1132 -35.45 17.00 31.42
CA ASP A 1132 -36.32 15.82 31.30
C ASP A 1132 -36.57 15.10 29.94
N SER A 1133 -36.77 13.77 29.89
CA SER A 1133 -37.01 12.79 30.96
C SER A 1133 -36.52 11.38 30.58
N GLN A 1134 -36.59 10.47 31.56
CA GLN A 1134 -36.11 9.09 31.56
C GLN A 1134 -36.96 8.16 30.66
N ASN A 1135 -36.41 6.99 30.28
CA ASN A 1135 -36.79 5.76 31.00
C ASN A 1135 -35.92 4.52 30.70
N LYS A 1136 -35.68 3.77 31.77
CA LYS A 1136 -35.17 2.39 31.85
C LYS A 1136 -35.88 1.76 33.05
N GLU A 1137 -36.33 0.52 32.93
CA GLU A 1137 -36.87 -0.20 34.09
C GLU A 1137 -35.76 -0.93 34.88
N ASN A 1138 -35.87 -0.85 36.21
CA ASN A 1138 -35.54 -1.90 37.20
C ASN A 1138 -34.08 -2.39 37.37
N SER A 1139 -33.57 -2.66 38.58
CA SER A 1139 -34.14 -2.48 39.94
C SER A 1139 -33.10 -2.72 41.05
N ILE A 1140 -33.20 -1.95 42.17
CA ILE A 1140 -32.76 -2.28 43.56
C ILE A 1140 -31.23 -2.48 43.80
N GLY A 1141 -30.60 -1.95 44.85
CA GLY A 1141 -31.04 -1.00 45.91
C GLY A 1141 -30.11 -1.00 47.15
N ASN A 1142 -30.25 0.00 48.03
CA ASN A 1142 -29.66 0.13 49.40
C ASN A 1142 -28.11 0.33 49.50
N GLN A 1143 -27.53 1.04 50.49
CA GLN A 1143 -28.03 1.92 51.58
C GLN A 1143 -26.88 2.76 52.20
N ILE A 1144 -27.21 3.90 52.88
CA ILE A 1144 -26.54 4.49 54.08
C ILE A 1144 -25.08 4.99 53.88
N GLU A 1145 -24.79 6.30 53.89
CA GLU A 1145 -24.48 7.19 55.06
C GLU A 1145 -23.07 6.92 55.69
N ASP A 1146 -22.25 7.88 56.16
CA ASP A 1146 -22.46 9.33 56.38
C ASP A 1146 -21.12 10.14 56.50
N ASN A 1147 -21.22 11.49 56.52
CA ASN A 1147 -20.28 12.49 57.10
C ASN A 1147 -18.83 12.66 56.53
N GLN A 1148 -18.10 13.79 56.70
CA GLN A 1148 -18.37 15.25 56.87
C GLN A 1148 -17.07 16.00 56.42
N LYS A 1149 -17.10 17.00 55.51
CA LYS A 1149 -17.23 18.48 55.70
C LYS A 1149 -16.01 19.25 56.29
N GLN A 1150 -15.78 20.46 55.72
CA GLN A 1150 -15.00 21.62 56.25
C GLN A 1150 -13.46 21.48 56.27
N ASN A 1151 -12.62 22.51 56.10
CA ASN A 1151 -12.72 23.94 55.72
C ASN A 1151 -11.50 24.29 54.79
N VAL A 1152 -11.45 25.25 53.86
CA VAL A 1152 -11.93 26.65 53.72
C VAL A 1152 -10.95 27.72 54.27
N THR A 1153 -10.54 28.67 53.39
CA THR A 1153 -9.77 29.93 53.63
C THR A 1153 -8.29 29.80 54.13
N GLU A 1154 -7.34 30.73 53.84
CA GLU A 1154 -7.41 32.03 53.14
C GLU A 1154 -6.10 32.49 52.43
N ASN A 1155 -6.29 33.55 51.63
CA ASN A 1155 -5.38 34.63 51.16
C ASN A 1155 -4.25 35.09 52.13
N SER A 1156 -3.23 35.90 51.77
CA SER A 1156 -2.66 36.40 50.48
C SER A 1156 -1.42 37.30 50.79
N GLN A 1157 -0.96 38.12 49.82
CA GLN A 1157 0.05 39.21 49.93
C GLN A 1157 1.53 38.78 50.06
N PHE A 1158 2.51 39.59 49.63
CA PHE A 1158 2.62 40.38 48.38
C PHE A 1158 4.13 40.56 48.05
N LYS A 1159 4.49 41.15 46.89
CA LYS A 1159 5.89 41.27 46.43
C LYS A 1159 6.69 42.41 47.08
N GLU A 1160 7.84 42.07 47.65
CA GLU A 1160 9.07 42.88 47.78
C GLU A 1160 10.29 41.92 47.67
N VAL A 1161 11.52 42.27 47.27
CA VAL A 1161 12.11 43.40 46.50
C VAL A 1161 13.35 42.82 45.76
N TYR A 1162 13.93 43.54 44.78
CA TYR A 1162 15.05 43.06 43.95
C TYR A 1162 16.40 42.85 44.71
N GLN A 1163 17.12 41.80 44.31
CA GLN A 1163 18.60 41.61 44.31
C GLN A 1163 19.42 41.68 45.62
N LYS A 1164 20.07 40.56 45.98
CA LYS A 1164 21.49 40.51 46.42
C LYS A 1164 22.06 39.08 46.41
N GLY A 1165 23.25 38.89 45.82
CA GLY A 1165 24.00 37.61 45.73
C GLY A 1165 23.37 36.55 44.81
N TYR A 1166 24.07 35.81 43.94
CA TYR A 1166 25.50 35.75 43.56
C TYR A 1166 26.52 35.33 44.62
N SER A 1167 27.41 34.41 44.22
CA SER A 1167 28.44 33.69 45.00
C SER A 1167 27.92 32.51 45.84
N GLU A 1168 28.64 31.38 45.75
CA GLU A 1168 28.48 30.09 46.47
C GLU A 1168 27.65 28.97 45.80
N THR A 1169 28.08 28.52 44.62
CA THR A 1169 27.93 27.10 44.15
C THR A 1169 28.73 26.78 42.88
N ILE A 1170 29.06 27.78 42.06
CA ILE A 1170 29.75 27.61 40.76
C ILE A 1170 31.29 27.54 40.91
N GLN A 1171 31.79 26.76 41.87
CA GLN A 1171 33.24 26.62 42.11
C GLN A 1171 33.74 25.18 42.35
N ASN A 1172 32.87 24.20 42.66
CA ASN A 1172 33.32 22.86 43.08
C ASN A 1172 33.26 21.76 42.00
N GLU A 1173 32.81 22.06 40.77
CA GLU A 1173 32.73 21.06 39.67
C GLU A 1173 33.68 21.34 38.49
N ILE A 1174 34.49 22.42 38.55
CA ILE A 1174 35.43 22.80 37.47
C ILE A 1174 36.85 22.26 37.69
N GLU A 1175 37.15 21.69 38.86
CA GLU A 1175 38.52 21.35 39.30
C GLU A 1175 38.92 19.86 39.17
N LEU A 1176 38.09 19.01 38.54
CA LEU A 1176 38.37 17.57 38.36
C LEU A 1176 38.60 17.08 36.91
N ILE A 1177 38.52 17.96 35.91
CA ILE A 1177 38.77 17.62 34.49
C ILE A 1177 40.02 18.33 33.93
N LYS A 1178 41.03 18.53 34.79
CA LYS A 1178 42.38 18.99 34.42
C LYS A 1178 43.46 18.42 35.35
N ASN A 1179 43.91 17.17 35.13
CA ASN A 1179 45.30 16.72 35.40
C ASN A 1179 45.51 15.23 35.06
N SER A 1180 45.69 14.88 33.79
CA SER A 1180 46.46 13.69 33.36
C SER A 1180 46.73 13.67 31.83
N GLN A 1181 47.90 14.14 31.44
CA GLN A 1181 48.59 13.81 30.18
C GLN A 1181 50.08 13.56 30.52
N ILE A 1182 50.90 13.19 29.51
CA ILE A 1182 52.36 12.92 29.61
C ILE A 1182 52.62 11.52 30.21
N LYS A 1183 53.28 10.55 29.53
CA LYS A 1183 54.13 10.63 28.30
C LYS A 1183 54.36 9.26 27.61
N ASP A 1184 54.92 9.34 26.38
CA ASP A 1184 55.73 8.35 25.63
C ASP A 1184 55.12 6.96 25.31
N GLY A 1185 55.48 6.27 24.21
CA GLY A 1185 56.32 6.67 23.07
C GLY A 1185 56.46 5.56 22.00
N SER A 1186 56.53 5.97 20.72
CA SER A 1186 57.00 5.24 19.52
C SER A 1186 56.95 3.69 19.43
N GLN A 1187 56.29 3.16 18.38
CA GLN A 1187 57.01 2.52 17.26
C GLN A 1187 56.09 2.24 16.05
N SER A 1188 56.70 1.90 14.92
CA SER A 1188 56.05 1.58 13.65
C SER A 1188 56.65 0.34 13.04
N GLU A 1189 55.87 -0.69 12.70
CA GLU A 1189 56.21 -1.58 11.58
C GLU A 1189 55.05 -2.43 11.03
N GLN A 1190 54.94 -2.40 9.70
CA GLN A 1190 54.79 -3.51 8.76
C GLN A 1190 53.97 -4.81 9.07
N ILE A 1191 53.17 -5.16 8.04
CA ILE A 1191 53.08 -6.50 7.41
C ILE A 1191 52.10 -7.57 7.96
N LYS A 1192 51.01 -7.73 7.18
CA LYS A 1192 50.44 -8.97 6.61
C LYS A 1192 49.81 -10.09 7.50
N ILE A 1193 48.50 -10.28 7.21
CA ILE A 1193 47.88 -11.50 6.64
C ILE A 1193 47.18 -12.54 7.56
N TYR A 1194 46.07 -13.04 6.98
CA TYR A 1194 45.27 -14.26 7.21
C TYR A 1194 44.17 -14.32 8.29
N GLN A 1195 42.93 -14.18 7.77
CA GLN A 1195 41.81 -15.14 7.83
C GLN A 1195 41.03 -15.36 9.15
N ASN A 1196 39.70 -15.37 8.96
CA ASN A 1196 38.65 -16.01 9.75
C ASN A 1196 38.47 -15.51 11.20
N ILE A 1197 37.51 -14.59 11.38
CA ILE A 1197 36.11 -14.93 11.70
C ILE A 1197 35.19 -14.01 10.89
#